data_AF-A0A7Y5EX04-F1
#
_entry.id   AF-A0A7Y5EX04-F1
#
_cell.length_a   1.000
_cell.length_b   1.000
_cell.length_c   1.000
_cell.angle_alpha   90.00
_cell.angle_beta   90.00
_cell.angle_gamma   90.00
#
_symmetry.space_group_name_H-M   'P 1'
#
loop_
_entity.id
_entity.type
_entity.pdbx_description
1 polymer ?
#
loop_
_entity_poly.entity_id
_entity_poly.type
_entity_poly.pdbx_seq_one_letter_code
_entity_poly.pdbx_strand_id
1 'polypeptide(L)'
;MKPDSPELVASLKEANPNRARHRNLSSKLDLTELMPPVGNQGSQGSCVAWSTAYAAKSYQEYLERKDKVSSWKLITDKQTPNYNAIFSPAFIYNQINGGKDDGSAISDAMSLIVDKGAATWDKMPYNEKDFKTQPTIEILKSASQYKAKEFMKVRYNEPDEIKAQLAKGRPVVVGVIIYENFYNLKGKDVYNKSGGAALGGHAITIVGYDDSNQTFKFINSWSQYWGDKGYGYIDYKWLARVCQAAYVMVDEIDPNIASDSSSEKTPDSTSQNEKPGQEDEPQELSAPEEIQATNGIYSQKIVLTWSGVKGAVGYEIHRQGAGDSKYTKIGLSHTTNFEDTGVNNDISYNYKIASIGEYKISEPSEGYAVGYAKETKSDIPPKIVGLFATDAKFHDRIVLEWEPLENVTGYQIFKWNSSSKSYKSIGKTNKTYFEDTSAKKNGGSETYTVAGLNNNKTGILSDAAVGKTSIARKPAPPEKLQASRGIYKDKVVLQWQKVNSASQYIVYRYIYGKNKWERLNSVTNEMFEDTKASNKKTYYSVAAISKEGLWSNFSRYALGFTDPKSKRAGLKLEPPKDLQANLDKKTKTVKLTWKGVDKSNEYSVWQKKQGESGWSPFKTLTNKETSVSFSLPEENTLFLYTVTSKPELGEESEKSNLVSAVYSTPKQHARKRAFGGDSKLEKFKGTWTAMQWDGKSQVKNVIIEIEPIDDNTAYNIKVDKKKVFSGKYIQDSPVLDINGKLKVTLSSNEDSLTVDMQDKSIVNGKGELSFLKE
;
A
#
# COMPACT_ATOMS: atom_id res chain seq x y z
N MET A 1 -27.93 25.80 8.10
CA MET A 1 -27.18 24.57 7.75
C MET A 1 -26.62 23.94 9.01
N LYS A 2 -26.75 22.62 9.16
CA LYS A 2 -26.14 21.82 10.23
C LYS A 2 -24.76 21.29 9.79
N PRO A 3 -23.85 20.99 10.73
CA PRO A 3 -22.55 20.42 10.45
C PRO A 3 -22.69 18.99 10.00
N ASP A 4 -21.78 18.55 9.16
CA ASP A 4 -21.74 17.17 8.69
C ASP A 4 -21.26 16.22 9.80
N SER A 5 -21.71 14.97 9.74
CA SER A 5 -21.24 13.92 10.65
C SER A 5 -19.76 13.63 10.41
N PRO A 6 -18.87 13.73 11.43
CA PRO A 6 -17.44 13.47 11.26
C PRO A 6 -17.13 12.07 10.73
N GLU A 7 -17.94 11.07 11.11
CA GLU A 7 -17.78 9.68 10.67
C GLU A 7 -18.10 9.53 9.19
N LEU A 8 -19.19 10.15 8.73
CA LEU A 8 -19.56 10.17 7.32
C LEU A 8 -18.49 10.91 6.52
N VAL A 9 -18.10 12.12 6.93
CA VAL A 9 -17.08 12.93 6.25
C VAL A 9 -15.75 12.18 6.11
N ALA A 10 -15.33 11.45 7.14
CA ALA A 10 -14.10 10.67 7.12
C ALA A 10 -14.15 9.47 6.15
N SER A 11 -15.34 8.99 5.81
CA SER A 11 -15.54 7.88 4.86
C SER A 11 -15.64 8.32 3.39
N LEU A 12 -15.82 9.61 3.13
CA LEU A 12 -16.02 10.13 1.77
C LEU A 12 -14.72 10.17 0.96
N LYS A 13 -14.84 9.87 -0.35
CA LYS A 13 -13.75 10.07 -1.30
C LYS A 13 -13.45 11.56 -1.46
N GLU A 14 -12.18 11.91 -1.59
CA GLU A 14 -11.78 13.25 -2.02
C GLU A 14 -11.80 13.36 -3.55
N ALA A 15 -12.21 14.52 -4.07
CA ALA A 15 -12.23 14.78 -5.52
C ALA A 15 -10.81 14.91 -6.13
N ASN A 16 -9.79 15.14 -5.29
CA ASN A 16 -8.38 15.14 -5.64
C ASN A 16 -7.54 14.54 -4.49
N PRO A 17 -7.59 13.21 -4.29
CA PRO A 17 -6.96 12.54 -3.14
C PRO A 17 -5.43 12.59 -3.22
N ASN A 18 -4.88 12.71 -4.43
CA ASN A 18 -3.45 12.76 -4.71
C ASN A 18 -2.86 14.17 -4.63
N ARG A 19 -3.66 15.19 -4.29
CA ARG A 19 -3.24 16.60 -4.22
C ARG A 19 -2.48 17.07 -5.46
N ALA A 20 -2.89 16.56 -6.61
CA ALA A 20 -2.27 16.90 -7.88
C ALA A 20 -2.56 18.37 -8.20
N ARG A 21 -1.52 19.16 -8.46
CA ARG A 21 -1.70 20.56 -8.88
C ARG A 21 -2.47 20.61 -10.19
N HIS A 22 -3.54 21.39 -10.22
CA HIS A 22 -4.28 21.67 -11.44
C HIS A 22 -3.50 22.69 -12.27
N ARG A 23 -3.10 22.32 -13.50
CA ARG A 23 -2.37 23.19 -14.43
C ARG A 23 -3.29 23.59 -15.57
N ASN A 24 -3.02 24.76 -16.17
CA ASN A 24 -3.70 25.24 -17.37
C ASN A 24 -5.21 25.40 -17.20
N LEU A 25 -5.68 25.71 -15.99
CA LEU A 25 -7.06 26.15 -15.80
C LEU A 25 -7.23 27.52 -16.49
N SER A 26 -8.40 27.75 -17.09
CA SER A 26 -8.76 29.09 -17.58
C SER A 26 -8.69 30.08 -16.42
N SER A 27 -8.32 31.34 -16.68
CA SER A 27 -8.34 32.41 -15.66
C SER A 27 -9.75 32.82 -15.25
N LYS A 28 -10.77 32.39 -16.00
CA LYS A 28 -12.18 32.68 -15.75
C LYS A 28 -13.09 31.58 -16.29
N LEU A 29 -14.16 31.28 -15.55
CA LEU A 29 -15.22 30.35 -15.96
C LEU A 29 -16.53 30.78 -15.30
N ASP A 30 -17.63 30.72 -16.04
CA ASP A 30 -18.97 31.05 -15.51
C ASP A 30 -20.02 30.07 -16.06
N LEU A 31 -20.69 29.33 -15.17
CA LEU A 31 -21.74 28.37 -15.49
C LEU A 31 -23.16 28.95 -15.36
N THR A 32 -23.31 30.24 -15.03
CA THR A 32 -24.59 30.91 -14.74
C THR A 32 -25.68 30.63 -15.78
N GLU A 33 -25.36 30.68 -17.06
CA GLU A 33 -26.32 30.49 -18.17
C GLU A 33 -26.89 29.07 -18.25
N LEU A 34 -26.28 28.12 -17.54
CA LEU A 34 -26.67 26.71 -17.50
C LEU A 34 -27.37 26.34 -16.19
N MET A 35 -27.41 27.26 -15.21
CA MET A 35 -28.06 27.05 -13.92
C MET A 35 -29.58 27.27 -14.04
N PRO A 36 -30.40 26.66 -13.17
CA PRO A 36 -31.81 27.01 -13.09
C PRO A 36 -32.00 28.48 -12.67
N PRO A 37 -33.13 29.11 -13.02
CA PRO A 37 -33.45 30.46 -12.53
C PRO A 37 -33.32 30.57 -11.02
N VAL A 38 -32.87 31.72 -10.51
CA VAL A 38 -32.72 31.91 -9.07
C VAL A 38 -34.07 31.81 -8.37
N GLY A 39 -34.18 30.91 -7.39
CA GLY A 39 -35.37 30.75 -6.57
C GLY A 39 -35.27 31.40 -5.19
N ASN A 40 -36.26 31.15 -4.35
CA ASN A 40 -36.36 31.74 -3.01
C ASN A 40 -36.78 30.68 -1.99
N GLN A 41 -35.89 30.39 -1.04
CA GLN A 41 -36.18 29.48 0.07
C GLN A 41 -37.16 30.07 1.09
N GLY A 42 -37.39 31.38 1.06
CA GLY A 42 -38.21 32.07 2.03
C GLY A 42 -37.61 31.99 3.45
N SER A 43 -38.47 31.75 4.42
CA SER A 43 -38.12 31.70 5.85
C SER A 43 -37.68 30.32 6.36
N GLN A 44 -37.76 29.29 5.53
CA GLN A 44 -37.43 27.91 5.92
C GLN A 44 -35.92 27.68 5.92
N GLY A 45 -35.43 26.83 6.83
CA GLY A 45 -34.02 26.42 6.97
C GLY A 45 -33.46 25.54 5.85
N SER A 46 -34.02 25.59 4.64
CA SER A 46 -33.83 24.61 3.55
C SER A 46 -32.66 24.91 2.59
N CYS A 47 -31.76 25.85 2.91
CA CYS A 47 -30.68 26.29 2.01
C CYS A 47 -29.81 25.14 1.45
N VAL A 48 -29.63 24.06 2.22
CA VAL A 48 -28.92 22.86 1.77
C VAL A 48 -29.65 22.17 0.63
N ALA A 49 -30.96 21.97 0.75
CA ALA A 49 -31.77 21.34 -0.30
C ALA A 49 -31.86 22.21 -1.55
N TRP A 50 -31.87 23.54 -1.38
CA TRP A 50 -31.77 24.48 -2.49
C TRP A 50 -30.42 24.42 -3.21
N SER A 51 -29.31 24.28 -2.48
CA SER A 51 -28.00 24.17 -3.10
C SER A 51 -27.77 22.80 -3.78
N THR A 52 -28.19 21.72 -3.12
CA THR A 52 -27.96 20.35 -3.60
C THR A 52 -28.92 19.93 -4.71
N ALA A 53 -30.23 19.95 -4.45
CA ALA A 53 -31.22 19.54 -5.44
C ALA A 53 -31.53 20.64 -6.44
N TYR A 54 -32.00 21.81 -5.97
CA TYR A 54 -32.46 22.85 -6.89
C TYR A 54 -31.33 23.34 -7.79
N ALA A 55 -30.19 23.77 -7.24
CA ALA A 55 -29.09 24.28 -8.05
C ALA A 55 -28.26 23.15 -8.70
N ALA A 56 -27.51 22.36 -7.93
CA ALA A 56 -26.52 21.43 -8.47
C ALA A 56 -27.15 20.27 -9.26
N LYS A 57 -28.16 19.58 -8.73
CA LYS A 57 -28.79 18.44 -9.41
C LYS A 57 -29.57 18.84 -10.66
N SER A 58 -30.31 19.95 -10.64
CA SER A 58 -30.98 20.45 -11.86
C SER A 58 -30.00 20.82 -12.96
N TYR A 59 -28.89 21.48 -12.61
CA TYR A 59 -27.82 21.79 -13.57
C TYR A 59 -27.24 20.51 -14.19
N GLN A 60 -26.97 19.50 -13.35
CA GLN A 60 -26.34 18.26 -13.77
C GLN A 60 -27.22 17.50 -14.78
N GLU A 61 -28.48 17.29 -14.43
CA GLU A 61 -29.46 16.61 -15.29
C GLU A 61 -29.73 17.40 -16.57
N TYR A 62 -29.70 18.73 -16.51
CA TYR A 62 -29.76 19.57 -17.70
C TYR A 62 -28.58 19.34 -18.64
N LEU A 63 -27.34 19.33 -18.13
CA LEU A 63 -26.17 19.07 -18.97
C LEU A 63 -26.22 17.71 -19.68
N GLU A 64 -26.77 16.69 -19.01
CA GLU A 64 -26.83 15.33 -19.55
C GLU A 64 -27.95 15.15 -20.59
N ARG A 65 -29.03 15.92 -20.47
CA ARG A 65 -30.26 15.73 -21.26
C ARG A 65 -30.48 16.81 -22.33
N LYS A 66 -29.92 18.01 -22.20
CA LYS A 66 -30.21 19.15 -23.11
C LYS A 66 -30.00 18.84 -24.60
N ASP A 67 -29.07 17.94 -24.92
CA ASP A 67 -28.75 17.56 -26.30
C ASP A 67 -29.52 16.30 -26.77
N LYS A 68 -30.15 15.57 -25.85
CA LYS A 68 -30.88 14.31 -26.12
C LYS A 68 -32.40 14.45 -26.06
N VAL A 69 -32.89 15.37 -25.23
CA VAL A 69 -34.30 15.58 -24.91
C VAL A 69 -34.59 17.07 -25.06
N SER A 70 -35.14 17.48 -26.22
CA SER A 70 -35.38 18.89 -26.54
C SER A 70 -36.35 19.60 -25.59
N SER A 71 -37.20 18.83 -24.91
CA SER A 71 -38.13 19.32 -23.87
C SER A 71 -37.45 19.55 -22.51
N TRP A 72 -36.25 19.03 -22.28
CA TRP A 72 -35.52 19.14 -21.02
C TRP A 72 -34.74 20.45 -20.93
N LYS A 73 -35.46 21.56 -20.75
CA LYS A 73 -34.91 22.90 -20.51
C LYS A 73 -35.20 23.34 -19.08
N LEU A 74 -34.25 24.01 -18.41
CA LEU A 74 -34.49 24.58 -17.08
C LEU A 74 -35.37 25.84 -17.10
N ILE A 75 -35.48 26.49 -18.27
CA ILE A 75 -36.24 27.71 -18.49
C ILE A 75 -37.26 27.44 -19.60
N THR A 76 -38.50 27.86 -19.38
CA THR A 76 -39.56 27.79 -20.39
C THR A 76 -39.37 28.89 -21.45
N ASP A 77 -40.04 28.77 -22.60
CA ASP A 77 -39.99 29.82 -23.64
C ASP A 77 -40.54 31.18 -23.15
N LYS A 78 -41.28 31.19 -22.03
CA LYS A 78 -41.77 32.40 -21.35
C LYS A 78 -40.79 32.98 -20.33
N GLN A 79 -39.54 32.50 -20.30
CA GLN A 79 -38.51 32.87 -19.33
C GLN A 79 -38.90 32.62 -17.86
N THR A 80 -39.67 31.56 -17.61
CA THR A 80 -40.02 31.11 -16.24
C THR A 80 -39.35 29.78 -15.89
N PRO A 81 -39.20 29.42 -14.60
CA PRO A 81 -38.67 28.12 -14.21
C PRO A 81 -39.50 26.96 -14.78
N ASN A 82 -38.84 25.97 -15.39
CA ASN A 82 -39.50 24.74 -15.81
C ASN A 82 -39.47 23.69 -14.69
N TYR A 83 -40.54 23.64 -13.89
CA TYR A 83 -40.63 22.74 -12.74
C TYR A 83 -40.70 21.23 -13.08
N ASN A 84 -40.83 20.87 -14.35
CA ASN A 84 -40.67 19.49 -14.81
C ASN A 84 -39.20 19.06 -14.92
N ALA A 85 -38.26 20.00 -15.05
CA ALA A 85 -36.82 19.73 -15.19
C ALA A 85 -35.98 20.26 -14.01
N ILE A 86 -36.60 21.01 -13.10
CA ILE A 86 -35.98 21.53 -11.88
C ILE A 86 -36.32 20.63 -10.69
N PHE A 87 -35.33 20.30 -9.86
CA PHE A 87 -35.48 19.42 -8.72
C PHE A 87 -35.97 20.14 -7.46
N SER A 88 -36.79 19.42 -6.67
CA SER A 88 -37.48 19.95 -5.52
C SER A 88 -36.59 20.01 -4.27
N PRO A 89 -36.44 21.19 -3.63
CA PRO A 89 -35.87 21.27 -2.29
C PRO A 89 -36.71 20.55 -1.23
N ALA A 90 -38.05 20.51 -1.38
CA ALA A 90 -38.93 19.88 -0.40
C ALA A 90 -38.72 18.37 -0.32
N PHE A 91 -38.46 17.72 -1.47
CA PHE A 91 -38.14 16.29 -1.51
C PHE A 91 -36.93 15.98 -0.63
N ILE A 92 -35.88 16.79 -0.68
CA ILE A 92 -34.69 16.57 0.14
C ILE A 92 -34.92 16.99 1.59
N TYR A 93 -35.33 18.25 1.82
CA TYR A 93 -35.36 18.84 3.15
C TYR A 93 -36.29 18.10 4.11
N ASN A 94 -37.51 17.76 3.65
CA ASN A 94 -38.53 17.16 4.49
C ASN A 94 -38.12 15.77 5.00
N GLN A 95 -37.27 15.06 4.26
CA GLN A 95 -36.81 13.72 4.63
C GLN A 95 -35.67 13.74 5.66
N ILE A 96 -34.87 14.81 5.73
CA ILE A 96 -33.61 14.84 6.51
C ILE A 96 -33.61 15.84 7.67
N ASN A 97 -34.62 16.70 7.78
CA ASN A 97 -34.67 17.74 8.82
C ASN A 97 -35.06 17.21 10.22
N GLY A 98 -35.38 15.92 10.35
CA GLY A 98 -35.78 15.31 11.63
C GLY A 98 -37.13 15.83 12.18
N GLY A 99 -37.99 16.35 11.30
CA GLY A 99 -39.32 16.85 11.65
C GLY A 99 -39.35 18.25 12.27
N LYS A 100 -38.22 18.98 12.24
CA LYS A 100 -38.06 20.36 12.73
C LYS A 100 -37.47 21.25 11.65
N ASP A 101 -37.78 22.54 11.69
CA ASP A 101 -37.21 23.53 10.78
C ASP A 101 -35.98 24.20 11.39
N ASP A 102 -34.89 23.44 11.50
CA ASP A 102 -33.61 23.87 12.10
C ASP A 102 -32.41 23.60 11.15
N GLY A 103 -32.70 23.38 9.88
CA GLY A 103 -31.70 23.10 8.85
C GLY A 103 -31.26 21.64 8.77
N SER A 104 -30.40 21.35 7.79
CA SER A 104 -29.86 20.02 7.50
C SER A 104 -28.38 20.09 7.15
N ALA A 105 -27.72 18.93 7.09
CA ALA A 105 -26.31 18.79 6.70
C ALA A 105 -26.20 18.53 5.18
N ILE A 106 -25.13 19.04 4.54
CA ILE A 106 -24.96 18.88 3.08
C ILE A 106 -24.70 17.41 2.75
N SER A 107 -23.91 16.71 3.56
CA SER A 107 -23.62 15.29 3.39
C SER A 107 -24.88 14.41 3.48
N ASP A 108 -25.83 14.70 4.36
CA ASP A 108 -27.11 13.98 4.45
C ASP A 108 -27.96 14.18 3.18
N ALA A 109 -28.02 15.42 2.67
CA ALA A 109 -28.73 15.74 1.43
C ALA A 109 -28.09 15.03 0.22
N MET A 110 -26.77 15.09 0.09
CA MET A 110 -26.05 14.38 -0.98
C MET A 110 -26.22 12.86 -0.88
N SER A 111 -26.18 12.31 0.33
CA SER A 111 -26.39 10.87 0.56
C SER A 111 -27.81 10.44 0.19
N LEU A 112 -28.82 11.25 0.49
CA LEU A 112 -30.20 10.98 0.08
C LEU A 112 -30.34 10.96 -1.46
N ILE A 113 -29.65 11.87 -2.16
CA ILE A 113 -29.64 11.91 -3.63
C ILE A 113 -28.94 10.67 -4.21
N VAL A 114 -27.88 10.18 -3.56
CA VAL A 114 -27.21 8.92 -3.96
C VAL A 114 -28.07 7.69 -3.65
N ASP A 115 -28.80 7.68 -2.54
CA ASP A 115 -29.59 6.52 -2.12
C ASP A 115 -30.93 6.43 -2.88
N LYS A 116 -31.66 7.54 -2.96
CA LYS A 116 -33.05 7.60 -3.44
C LYS A 116 -33.26 8.47 -4.68
N GLY A 117 -32.26 9.26 -5.06
CA GLY A 117 -32.35 10.24 -6.15
C GLY A 117 -33.05 11.52 -5.71
N ALA A 118 -33.57 12.27 -6.67
CA ALA A 118 -34.27 13.53 -6.41
C ALA A 118 -35.55 13.61 -7.24
N ALA A 119 -36.64 14.08 -6.63
CA ALA A 119 -37.89 14.35 -7.36
C ALA A 119 -37.87 15.75 -7.98
N THR A 120 -38.51 15.90 -9.14
CA THR A 120 -38.74 17.22 -9.75
C THR A 120 -39.73 18.04 -8.92
N TRP A 121 -39.68 19.35 -9.09
CA TRP A 121 -40.56 20.29 -8.39
C TRP A 121 -42.03 20.04 -8.73
N ASP A 122 -42.35 19.64 -9.97
CA ASP A 122 -43.69 19.20 -10.37
C ASP A 122 -44.23 18.07 -9.47
N LYS A 123 -43.39 17.06 -9.18
CA LYS A 123 -43.79 15.88 -8.38
C LYS A 123 -43.91 16.17 -6.90
N MET A 124 -43.11 17.09 -6.38
CA MET A 124 -43.18 17.49 -4.97
C MET A 124 -42.92 19.00 -4.85
N PRO A 125 -43.95 19.85 -5.01
CA PRO A 125 -43.78 21.29 -4.99
C PRO A 125 -43.20 21.79 -3.66
N TYR A 126 -42.35 22.81 -3.74
CA TYR A 126 -41.80 23.46 -2.56
C TYR A 126 -42.83 24.42 -1.93
N ASN A 127 -42.95 24.36 -0.60
CA ASN A 127 -43.70 25.32 0.19
C ASN A 127 -42.89 25.61 1.46
N GLU A 128 -42.48 26.87 1.68
CA GLU A 128 -41.69 27.26 2.84
C GLU A 128 -42.36 26.93 4.19
N LYS A 129 -43.70 26.81 4.21
CA LYS A 129 -44.47 26.48 5.41
C LYS A 129 -44.63 24.99 5.65
N ASP A 130 -44.19 24.15 4.70
CA ASP A 130 -44.26 22.70 4.80
C ASP A 130 -42.86 22.08 4.76
N PHE A 131 -42.46 21.59 5.93
CA PHE A 131 -41.20 20.86 6.13
C PHE A 131 -41.44 19.44 6.63
N LYS A 132 -42.69 18.94 6.61
CA LYS A 132 -43.06 17.65 7.24
C LYS A 132 -43.59 16.63 6.24
N THR A 133 -44.21 17.07 5.15
CA THR A 133 -44.77 16.16 4.15
C THR A 133 -43.69 15.25 3.58
N GLN A 134 -43.88 13.94 3.72
CA GLN A 134 -43.00 12.90 3.18
C GLN A 134 -43.44 12.50 1.76
N PRO A 135 -42.51 12.09 0.87
CA PRO A 135 -42.86 11.63 -0.47
C PRO A 135 -43.68 10.34 -0.43
N THR A 136 -44.64 10.22 -1.35
CA THR A 136 -45.35 8.97 -1.59
C THR A 136 -44.46 7.96 -2.32
N ILE A 137 -44.88 6.70 -2.40
CA ILE A 137 -44.16 5.64 -3.15
C ILE A 137 -43.98 6.04 -4.62
N GLU A 138 -44.96 6.71 -5.22
CA GLU A 138 -44.90 7.17 -6.61
C GLU A 138 -43.84 8.26 -6.80
N ILE A 139 -43.74 9.19 -5.84
CA ILE A 139 -42.71 10.24 -5.85
C ILE A 139 -41.32 9.60 -5.67
N LEU A 140 -41.17 8.62 -4.77
CA LEU A 140 -39.91 7.89 -4.59
C LEU A 140 -39.50 7.13 -5.86
N LYS A 141 -40.45 6.50 -6.55
CA LYS A 141 -40.20 5.82 -7.82
C LYS A 141 -39.75 6.81 -8.90
N SER A 142 -40.38 7.99 -8.98
CA SER A 142 -39.94 9.05 -9.89
C SER A 142 -38.54 9.56 -9.54
N ALA A 143 -38.23 9.73 -8.25
CA ALA A 143 -36.94 10.21 -7.80
C ALA A 143 -35.80 9.23 -8.11
N SER A 144 -36.05 7.92 -8.04
CA SER A 144 -35.05 6.88 -8.32
C SER A 144 -34.48 6.88 -9.74
N GLN A 145 -35.11 7.62 -10.66
CA GLN A 145 -34.61 7.83 -12.03
C GLN A 145 -33.48 8.88 -12.11
N TYR A 146 -33.28 9.65 -11.04
CA TYR A 146 -32.38 10.79 -10.98
C TYR A 146 -31.42 10.64 -9.79
N LYS A 147 -30.78 9.48 -9.70
CA LYS A 147 -29.80 9.16 -8.66
C LYS A 147 -28.44 9.72 -9.00
N ALA A 148 -27.76 10.26 -7.99
CA ALA A 148 -26.33 10.48 -8.12
C ALA A 148 -25.58 9.17 -7.90
N LYS A 149 -24.52 8.94 -8.66
CA LYS A 149 -23.65 7.77 -8.48
C LYS A 149 -22.87 7.87 -7.17
N GLU A 150 -22.28 9.04 -6.94
CA GLU A 150 -21.49 9.33 -5.75
C GLU A 150 -21.36 10.84 -5.55
N PHE A 151 -20.85 11.24 -4.38
CA PHE A 151 -20.38 12.60 -4.14
C PHE A 151 -19.01 12.57 -3.49
N MET A 152 -18.22 13.62 -3.70
CA MET A 152 -16.84 13.69 -3.25
C MET A 152 -16.56 14.99 -2.50
N LYS A 153 -15.69 14.92 -1.49
CA LYS A 153 -15.20 16.08 -0.74
C LYS A 153 -14.25 16.91 -1.62
N VAL A 154 -14.41 18.22 -1.61
CA VAL A 154 -13.51 19.18 -2.26
C VAL A 154 -12.72 19.94 -1.19
N ARG A 155 -11.40 20.06 -1.40
CA ARG A 155 -10.54 20.87 -0.52
C ARG A 155 -10.76 22.34 -0.81
N TYR A 156 -11.63 22.96 -0.01
CA TYR A 156 -12.08 24.34 -0.22
C TYR A 156 -11.03 25.41 0.13
N ASN A 157 -9.96 25.03 0.83
CA ASN A 157 -8.82 25.89 1.13
C ASN A 157 -7.79 25.99 -0.01
N GLU A 158 -7.96 25.21 -1.07
CA GLU A 158 -7.17 25.28 -2.30
C GLU A 158 -8.10 25.79 -3.42
N PRO A 159 -8.03 27.08 -3.81
CA PRO A 159 -8.94 27.63 -4.81
C PRO A 159 -8.90 26.88 -6.14
N ASP A 160 -7.73 26.41 -6.56
CA ASP A 160 -7.54 25.69 -7.82
C ASP A 160 -8.31 24.35 -7.85
N GLU A 161 -8.60 23.76 -6.69
CA GLU A 161 -9.37 22.52 -6.60
C GLU A 161 -10.85 22.77 -6.91
N ILE A 162 -11.40 23.87 -6.41
CA ILE A 162 -12.77 24.32 -6.74
C ILE A 162 -12.83 24.65 -8.23
N LYS A 163 -11.87 25.42 -8.75
CA LYS A 163 -11.79 25.78 -10.17
C LYS A 163 -11.72 24.54 -11.07
N ALA A 164 -10.95 23.52 -10.69
CA ALA A 164 -10.81 22.30 -11.45
C ALA A 164 -12.11 21.47 -11.51
N GLN A 165 -12.93 21.48 -10.45
CA GLN A 165 -14.24 20.85 -10.50
C GLN A 165 -15.20 21.62 -11.42
N LEU A 166 -15.19 22.95 -11.33
CA LEU A 166 -15.98 23.80 -12.23
C LEU A 166 -15.59 23.61 -13.70
N ALA A 167 -14.29 23.47 -13.99
CA ALA A 167 -13.77 23.16 -15.33
C ALA A 167 -14.21 21.79 -15.85
N LYS A 168 -14.56 20.85 -14.96
CA LYS A 168 -15.18 19.55 -15.31
C LYS A 168 -16.70 19.64 -15.45
N GLY A 169 -17.29 20.83 -15.38
CA GLY A 169 -18.73 21.03 -15.38
C GLY A 169 -19.38 20.54 -14.09
N ARG A 170 -18.71 20.64 -12.94
CA ARG A 170 -19.26 20.24 -11.64
C ARG A 170 -19.37 21.46 -10.73
N PRO A 171 -20.58 22.02 -10.54
CA PRO A 171 -20.82 23.04 -9.53
C PRO A 171 -20.45 22.51 -8.15
N VAL A 172 -19.84 23.37 -7.32
CA VAL A 172 -19.36 22.98 -5.99
C VAL A 172 -20.33 23.49 -4.94
N VAL A 173 -21.01 22.58 -4.25
CA VAL A 173 -21.89 22.93 -3.13
C VAL A 173 -21.04 23.18 -1.91
N VAL A 174 -21.14 24.36 -1.31
CA VAL A 174 -20.34 24.75 -0.14
C VAL A 174 -21.23 25.23 1.00
N GLY A 175 -20.82 24.87 2.21
CA GLY A 175 -21.39 25.37 3.45
C GLY A 175 -20.50 26.46 4.03
N VAL A 176 -21.01 27.67 4.18
CA VAL A 176 -20.26 28.84 4.67
C VAL A 176 -20.88 29.42 5.94
N ILE A 177 -20.05 29.96 6.82
CA ILE A 177 -20.51 30.80 7.91
C ILE A 177 -20.77 32.23 7.39
N ILE A 178 -21.97 32.74 7.64
CA ILE A 178 -22.38 34.09 7.22
C ILE A 178 -22.50 35.05 8.40
N TYR A 179 -22.22 36.33 8.11
CA TYR A 179 -22.35 37.46 9.03
C TYR A 179 -23.43 38.43 8.53
N GLU A 180 -23.88 39.37 9.36
CA GLU A 180 -24.96 40.31 9.00
C GLU A 180 -24.73 41.06 7.69
N ASN A 181 -23.47 41.42 7.39
CA ASN A 181 -23.13 42.08 6.13
C ASN A 181 -23.39 41.20 4.88
N PHE A 182 -23.47 39.87 5.02
CA PHE A 182 -23.83 38.97 3.92
C PHE A 182 -25.26 39.23 3.42
N TYR A 183 -26.22 39.55 4.30
CA TYR A 183 -27.58 39.92 3.88
C TYR A 183 -27.62 41.21 3.05
N ASN A 184 -26.63 42.08 3.24
CA ASN A 184 -26.61 43.42 2.67
C ASN A 184 -25.82 43.52 1.36
N LEU A 185 -25.28 42.40 0.84
CA LEU A 185 -24.56 42.39 -0.44
C LEU A 185 -25.50 42.82 -1.58
N LYS A 186 -25.04 43.75 -2.42
CA LYS A 186 -25.79 44.27 -3.56
C LYS A 186 -24.95 44.27 -4.83
N GLY A 187 -25.58 43.96 -5.96
CA GLY A 187 -24.89 43.90 -7.25
C GLY A 187 -23.62 43.05 -7.14
N LYS A 188 -22.50 43.60 -7.59
CA LYS A 188 -21.20 42.89 -7.65
C LYS A 188 -20.36 43.03 -6.38
N ASP A 189 -20.97 43.37 -5.25
CA ASP A 189 -20.26 43.38 -3.96
C ASP A 189 -19.60 42.03 -3.68
N VAL A 190 -18.35 42.08 -3.21
CA VAL A 190 -17.57 40.89 -2.86
C VAL A 190 -17.63 40.67 -1.36
N TYR A 191 -18.08 39.48 -0.96
CA TYR A 191 -18.00 39.03 0.41
C TYR A 191 -16.56 38.65 0.75
N ASN A 192 -15.86 39.52 1.48
CA ASN A 192 -14.43 39.38 1.77
C ASN A 192 -14.06 39.61 3.25
N LYS A 193 -15.04 39.91 4.10
CA LYS A 193 -14.83 40.18 5.53
C LYS A 193 -16.11 39.95 6.33
N SER A 194 -15.95 39.75 7.63
CA SER A 194 -17.04 39.77 8.60
C SER A 194 -17.53 41.20 8.83
N GLY A 195 -18.84 41.37 9.00
CA GLY A 195 -19.44 42.62 9.49
C GLY A 195 -20.70 42.30 10.27
N GLY A 196 -20.80 42.85 11.49
CA GLY A 196 -21.89 42.53 12.42
C GLY A 196 -21.75 41.16 13.09
N ALA A 197 -22.84 40.63 13.65
CA ALA A 197 -22.84 39.34 14.33
C ALA A 197 -22.73 38.16 13.36
N ALA A 198 -22.18 37.04 13.85
CA ALA A 198 -22.21 35.77 13.13
C ALA A 198 -23.62 35.16 13.23
N LEU A 199 -24.19 34.75 12.10
CA LEU A 199 -25.59 34.34 12.00
C LEU A 199 -25.78 32.82 11.87
N GLY A 200 -24.70 32.08 11.59
CA GLY A 200 -24.71 30.63 11.46
C GLY A 200 -24.27 30.14 10.08
N GLY A 201 -24.51 28.85 9.82
CA GLY A 201 -24.15 28.20 8.56
C GLY A 201 -25.22 28.36 7.48
N HIS A 202 -24.78 28.69 6.25
CA HIS A 202 -25.59 28.82 5.05
C HIS A 202 -24.99 28.00 3.90
N ALA A 203 -25.82 27.37 3.09
CA ALA A 203 -25.35 26.60 1.93
C ALA A 203 -25.58 27.40 0.64
N ILE A 204 -24.56 27.42 -0.21
CA ILE A 204 -24.57 28.06 -1.54
C ILE A 204 -23.91 27.12 -2.55
N THR A 205 -24.11 27.37 -3.85
CA THR A 205 -23.44 26.60 -4.91
C THR A 205 -22.52 27.51 -5.71
N ILE A 206 -21.22 27.20 -5.71
CA ILE A 206 -20.23 27.87 -6.56
C ILE A 206 -20.44 27.43 -8.00
N VAL A 207 -20.52 28.40 -8.91
CA VAL A 207 -20.84 28.22 -10.33
C VAL A 207 -19.83 28.87 -11.26
N GLY A 208 -18.85 29.60 -10.72
CA GLY A 208 -17.86 30.27 -11.54
C GLY A 208 -16.75 30.88 -10.71
N TYR A 209 -15.74 31.40 -11.40
CA TYR A 209 -14.60 32.07 -10.79
C TYR A 209 -13.97 33.08 -11.75
N ASP A 210 -13.30 34.08 -11.19
CA ASP A 210 -12.59 35.12 -11.92
C ASP A 210 -11.28 35.46 -11.19
N ASP A 211 -10.15 35.01 -11.77
CA ASP A 211 -8.83 35.19 -11.18
C ASP A 211 -8.37 36.66 -11.19
N SER A 212 -8.92 37.52 -12.05
CA SER A 212 -8.59 38.95 -12.05
C SER A 212 -9.08 39.65 -10.78
N ASN A 213 -10.19 39.16 -10.22
CA ASN A 213 -10.79 39.68 -8.99
C ASN A 213 -10.53 38.76 -7.79
N GLN A 214 -9.91 37.59 -7.99
CA GLN A 214 -9.75 36.52 -7.00
C GLN A 214 -11.08 36.12 -6.32
N THR A 215 -12.15 35.97 -7.11
CA THR A 215 -13.49 35.68 -6.58
C THR A 215 -14.12 34.43 -7.16
N PHE A 216 -14.84 33.70 -6.33
CA PHE A 216 -15.81 32.72 -6.74
C PHE A 216 -17.18 33.37 -6.91
N LYS A 217 -17.90 33.01 -7.97
CA LYS A 217 -19.30 33.36 -8.19
C LYS A 217 -20.18 32.22 -7.72
N PHE A 218 -21.24 32.52 -6.99
CA PHE A 218 -22.18 31.51 -6.47
C PHE A 218 -23.63 31.91 -6.69
N ILE A 219 -24.50 30.90 -6.84
CA ILE A 219 -25.95 31.07 -6.82
C ILE A 219 -26.44 30.99 -5.37
N ASN A 220 -27.31 31.93 -4.98
CA ASN A 220 -27.96 31.96 -3.67
C ASN A 220 -29.45 31.66 -3.79
N SER A 221 -30.10 31.29 -2.68
CA SER A 221 -31.52 30.90 -2.60
C SER A 221 -32.41 32.00 -2.01
N TRP A 222 -32.06 33.28 -2.21
CA TRP A 222 -32.77 34.44 -1.64
C TRP A 222 -33.36 35.38 -2.71
N SER A 223 -33.91 34.80 -3.78
CA SER A 223 -34.49 35.50 -4.93
C SER A 223 -33.51 36.28 -5.79
N GLN A 224 -33.98 36.70 -6.98
CA GLN A 224 -33.25 37.57 -7.88
C GLN A 224 -33.00 38.99 -7.35
N TYR A 225 -33.63 39.40 -6.23
CA TYR A 225 -33.47 40.75 -5.68
C TYR A 225 -32.27 40.89 -4.75
N TRP A 226 -31.65 39.77 -4.37
CA TRP A 226 -30.46 39.74 -3.53
C TRP A 226 -29.18 39.71 -4.38
N GLY A 227 -28.12 40.41 -3.98
CA GLY A 227 -26.83 40.39 -4.69
C GLY A 227 -26.90 40.89 -6.14
N ASP A 228 -26.20 40.22 -7.05
CA ASP A 228 -26.26 40.42 -8.50
C ASP A 228 -27.29 39.46 -9.11
N LYS A 229 -28.56 39.88 -9.13
CA LYS A 229 -29.66 39.08 -9.70
C LYS A 229 -29.77 37.68 -9.06
N GLY A 230 -29.52 37.58 -7.76
CA GLY A 230 -29.55 36.32 -7.00
C GLY A 230 -28.23 35.57 -6.95
N TYR A 231 -27.18 36.09 -7.61
CA TYR A 231 -25.81 35.61 -7.49
C TYR A 231 -24.99 36.48 -6.55
N GLY A 232 -23.95 35.92 -5.97
CA GLY A 232 -22.99 36.64 -5.15
C GLY A 232 -21.56 36.32 -5.51
N TYR A 233 -20.65 37.12 -4.98
CA TYR A 233 -19.20 36.96 -5.16
C TYR A 233 -18.55 36.81 -3.80
N ILE A 234 -17.67 35.82 -3.67
CA ILE A 234 -16.89 35.57 -2.45
C ILE A 234 -15.41 35.52 -2.80
N ASP A 235 -14.60 36.24 -2.05
CA ASP A 235 -13.14 36.23 -2.20
C ASP A 235 -12.57 34.83 -1.91
N TYR A 236 -11.54 34.42 -2.67
CA TYR A 236 -10.90 33.10 -2.55
C TYR A 236 -10.40 32.83 -1.13
N LYS A 237 -9.71 33.80 -0.52
CA LYS A 237 -9.19 33.66 0.84
C LYS A 237 -10.35 33.64 1.81
N TRP A 238 -11.30 34.56 1.68
CA TRP A 238 -12.46 34.62 2.56
C TRP A 238 -13.27 33.32 2.56
N LEU A 239 -13.52 32.71 1.40
CA LEU A 239 -14.16 31.39 1.31
C LEU A 239 -13.38 30.34 2.11
N ALA A 240 -12.06 30.26 1.94
CA ALA A 240 -11.22 29.31 2.69
C ALA A 240 -11.34 29.48 4.22
N ARG A 241 -11.63 30.71 4.70
CA ARG A 241 -11.85 31.02 6.13
C ARG A 241 -13.20 30.57 6.66
N VAL A 242 -14.26 30.82 5.91
CA VAL A 242 -15.64 30.68 6.39
C VAL A 242 -16.31 29.38 5.95
N CYS A 243 -15.74 28.70 4.96
CA CYS A 243 -16.23 27.41 4.48
C CYS A 243 -16.01 26.32 5.52
N GLN A 244 -17.04 25.54 5.76
CA GLN A 244 -17.08 24.41 6.70
C GLN A 244 -17.08 23.07 5.96
N ALA A 245 -17.60 23.05 4.73
CA ALA A 245 -17.66 21.85 3.90
C ALA A 245 -17.84 22.21 2.43
N ALA A 246 -17.26 21.43 1.53
CA ALA A 246 -17.42 21.58 0.10
C ALA A 246 -17.52 20.21 -0.58
N TYR A 247 -18.50 20.06 -1.46
CA TYR A 247 -18.79 18.80 -2.14
C TYR A 247 -19.11 19.01 -3.61
N VAL A 248 -18.80 17.99 -4.41
CA VAL A 248 -19.28 17.85 -5.78
C VAL A 248 -20.01 16.53 -5.93
N MET A 249 -21.03 16.55 -6.78
CA MET A 249 -21.83 15.38 -7.13
C MET A 249 -21.33 14.81 -8.46
N VAL A 250 -21.37 13.47 -8.60
CA VAL A 250 -21.15 12.75 -9.85
C VAL A 250 -22.41 11.94 -10.12
N ASP A 251 -22.98 12.11 -11.32
CA ASP A 251 -24.28 11.52 -11.60
C ASP A 251 -24.19 10.06 -11.98
N GLU A 252 -25.30 9.36 -11.79
CA GLU A 252 -25.53 8.04 -12.37
C GLU A 252 -26.24 8.23 -13.73
N ILE A 253 -25.45 8.34 -14.80
CA ILE A 253 -26.00 8.52 -16.15
C ILE A 253 -26.73 7.24 -16.57
N ASP A 254 -28.05 7.33 -16.81
CA ASP A 254 -28.81 6.26 -17.45
C ASP A 254 -28.33 6.08 -18.91
N PRO A 255 -27.77 4.92 -19.29
CA PRO A 255 -27.35 4.68 -20.68
C PRO A 255 -28.52 4.64 -21.67
N ASN A 256 -29.76 4.51 -21.20
CA ASN A 256 -30.97 4.40 -22.00
C ASN A 256 -31.81 5.70 -22.03
N ILE A 257 -31.22 6.90 -21.90
CA ILE A 257 -31.93 8.17 -22.12
C ILE A 257 -32.54 8.16 -23.53
N ALA A 258 -33.82 7.82 -23.62
CA ALA A 258 -34.56 7.75 -24.87
C ALA A 258 -34.67 9.15 -25.47
N SER A 259 -34.22 9.30 -26.71
CA SER A 259 -34.55 10.47 -27.53
C SER A 259 -36.06 10.45 -27.83
N ASP A 260 -36.68 11.62 -27.93
CA ASP A 260 -38.08 11.76 -28.33
C ASP A 260 -38.28 11.20 -29.76
N SER A 261 -38.52 9.89 -29.86
CA SER A 261 -39.19 9.24 -30.98
C SER A 261 -39.80 7.93 -30.48
N SER A 262 -41.13 7.93 -30.39
CA SER A 262 -41.93 6.74 -30.10
C SER A 262 -41.97 5.82 -31.33
N SER A 263 -41.73 4.53 -31.12
CA SER A 263 -42.53 3.49 -31.78
C SER A 263 -42.42 2.17 -31.03
N GLU A 264 -43.60 1.60 -30.76
CA GLU A 264 -43.81 0.27 -30.21
C GLU A 264 -43.17 -0.81 -31.09
N LYS A 265 -42.64 -1.87 -30.45
CA LYS A 265 -42.79 -3.24 -30.95
C LYS A 265 -42.63 -4.27 -29.84
N THR A 266 -43.55 -5.23 -29.88
CA THR A 266 -43.77 -6.38 -29.01
C THR A 266 -42.61 -7.40 -29.04
N PRO A 267 -42.55 -8.31 -28.03
CA PRO A 267 -41.42 -9.20 -27.81
C PRO A 267 -41.53 -10.43 -28.73
N ASP A 268 -40.41 -10.79 -29.36
CA ASP A 268 -40.26 -12.11 -29.96
C ASP A 268 -39.19 -12.90 -29.22
N SER A 269 -39.54 -14.14 -28.91
CA SER A 269 -38.77 -15.07 -28.10
C SER A 269 -38.24 -16.17 -29.01
N THR A 270 -36.93 -16.37 -29.03
CA THR A 270 -36.33 -17.67 -29.37
C THR A 270 -35.04 -17.88 -28.59
N SER A 271 -35.20 -18.52 -27.43
CA SER A 271 -34.52 -19.75 -27.00
C SER A 271 -33.18 -20.16 -27.64
N GLN A 272 -32.19 -20.28 -26.74
CA GLN A 272 -31.17 -21.33 -26.61
C GLN A 272 -29.97 -21.37 -27.57
N ASN A 273 -28.78 -21.17 -27.00
CA ASN A 273 -27.87 -22.30 -26.80
C ASN A 273 -26.81 -21.98 -25.73
N GLU A 274 -26.93 -22.64 -24.58
CA GLU A 274 -25.79 -22.93 -23.73
C GLU A 274 -24.92 -23.95 -24.46
N LYS A 275 -23.64 -23.63 -24.69
CA LYS A 275 -22.59 -24.65 -24.62
C LYS A 275 -21.26 -24.09 -24.11
N PRO A 276 -20.49 -24.93 -23.41
CA PRO A 276 -19.39 -24.53 -22.53
C PRO A 276 -18.03 -24.57 -23.21
N GLY A 277 -17.08 -23.82 -22.64
CA GLY A 277 -15.68 -24.23 -22.54
C GLY A 277 -14.68 -23.57 -23.51
N GLN A 278 -13.81 -22.76 -22.90
CA GLN A 278 -12.39 -22.46 -23.24
C GLN A 278 -12.15 -21.60 -24.51
N GLU A 279 -11.27 -20.60 -24.51
CA GLU A 279 -9.87 -20.59 -24.04
C GLU A 279 -9.43 -19.21 -23.48
N ASP A 280 -8.40 -19.24 -22.64
CA ASP A 280 -7.78 -18.14 -21.88
C ASP A 280 -7.40 -16.89 -22.70
N GLU A 281 -8.00 -15.74 -22.36
CA GLU A 281 -7.51 -14.42 -22.76
C GLU A 281 -6.39 -13.96 -21.78
N PRO A 282 -5.26 -13.36 -22.25
CA PRO A 282 -4.12 -13.08 -21.37
C PRO A 282 -4.46 -12.01 -20.30
N GLN A 283 -4.46 -12.38 -19.01
CA GLN A 283 -4.66 -11.42 -17.91
C GLN A 283 -3.70 -10.22 -18.02
N GLU A 284 -4.23 -9.00 -17.97
CA GLU A 284 -3.45 -7.78 -17.91
C GLU A 284 -2.82 -7.57 -16.52
N LEU A 285 -1.56 -7.12 -16.48
CA LEU A 285 -0.79 -6.99 -15.23
C LEU A 285 -1.11 -5.64 -14.57
N SER A 286 -1.71 -5.66 -13.38
CA SER A 286 -2.13 -4.44 -12.66
C SER A 286 -1.03 -3.80 -11.82
N ALA A 287 -1.19 -2.53 -11.46
CA ALA A 287 -0.31 -1.83 -10.53
C ALA A 287 -0.54 -2.29 -9.07
N PRO A 288 0.46 -2.21 -8.17
CA PRO A 288 0.29 -2.52 -6.75
C PRO A 288 -0.56 -1.50 -5.99
N GLU A 289 -1.34 -2.00 -5.02
CA GLU A 289 -2.17 -1.21 -4.11
C GLU A 289 -1.59 -1.19 -2.68
N GLU A 290 -2.19 -0.38 -1.79
CA GLU A 290 -1.87 -0.32 -0.35
C GLU A 290 -0.40 -0.01 -0.01
N ILE A 291 0.22 0.91 -0.74
CA ILE A 291 1.64 1.23 -0.55
C ILE A 291 1.83 2.07 0.72
N GLN A 292 2.81 1.70 1.55
CA GLN A 292 3.18 2.36 2.80
C GLN A 292 4.69 2.63 2.88
N ALA A 293 5.08 3.61 3.71
CA ALA A 293 6.46 3.97 3.98
C ALA A 293 6.69 4.34 5.45
N THR A 294 7.86 4.04 6.01
CA THR A 294 8.19 4.36 7.41
C THR A 294 8.48 5.85 7.62
N ASN A 295 8.03 6.36 8.76
CA ASN A 295 8.11 7.78 9.13
C ASN A 295 8.95 7.98 10.41
N GLY A 296 10.19 8.40 10.26
CA GLY A 296 11.06 8.79 11.38
C GLY A 296 11.47 7.65 12.32
N ILE A 297 11.28 6.40 11.90
CA ILE A 297 11.65 5.19 12.66
C ILE A 297 13.16 4.93 12.60
N TYR A 298 13.77 5.18 11.44
CA TYR A 298 15.19 4.93 11.19
C TYR A 298 15.93 6.21 10.86
N SER A 299 17.22 6.25 11.18
CA SER A 299 18.05 7.45 10.97
C SER A 299 18.77 7.49 9.63
N GLN A 300 18.74 6.42 8.81
CA GLN A 300 19.51 6.35 7.55
C GLN A 300 18.77 5.63 6.40
N LYS A 301 17.51 5.26 6.60
CA LYS A 301 16.72 4.51 5.60
C LYS A 301 15.23 4.74 5.74
N ILE A 302 14.50 4.50 4.66
CA ILE A 302 13.03 4.43 4.64
C ILE A 302 12.65 3.02 4.18
N VAL A 303 11.75 2.34 4.90
CA VAL A 303 11.25 1.02 4.52
C VAL A 303 9.87 1.18 3.87
N LEU A 304 9.69 0.59 2.69
CA LEU A 304 8.46 0.56 1.92
C LEU A 304 7.83 -0.83 1.96
N THR A 305 6.50 -0.90 2.03
CA THR A 305 5.71 -2.15 1.95
C THR A 305 4.45 -1.94 1.11
N TRP A 306 3.95 -2.99 0.46
CA TRP A 306 2.74 -2.94 -0.40
C TRP A 306 2.05 -4.32 -0.52
N SER A 307 0.90 -4.37 -1.18
CA SER A 307 0.15 -5.62 -1.40
C SER A 307 0.57 -6.36 -2.68
N GLY A 308 0.58 -7.69 -2.61
CA GLY A 308 1.02 -8.56 -3.72
C GLY A 308 0.09 -8.50 -4.92
N VAL A 309 0.62 -8.61 -6.14
CA VAL A 309 -0.15 -8.54 -7.40
C VAL A 309 -0.08 -9.89 -8.11
N LYS A 310 -1.24 -10.43 -8.50
CA LYS A 310 -1.32 -11.71 -9.21
C LYS A 310 -0.61 -11.61 -10.58
N GLY A 311 0.30 -12.53 -10.86
CA GLY A 311 1.10 -12.52 -12.09
C GLY A 311 2.33 -11.61 -12.05
N ALA A 312 2.52 -10.83 -10.97
CA ALA A 312 3.75 -10.09 -10.76
C ALA A 312 4.86 -11.04 -10.29
N VAL A 313 6.01 -10.92 -10.93
CA VAL A 313 7.22 -11.68 -10.63
C VAL A 313 8.21 -10.81 -9.87
N GLY A 314 8.05 -9.48 -9.92
CA GLY A 314 8.82 -8.51 -9.15
C GLY A 314 8.18 -7.13 -9.21
N TYR A 315 8.88 -6.13 -8.68
CA TYR A 315 8.39 -4.76 -8.56
C TYR A 315 9.48 -3.74 -8.89
N GLU A 316 9.07 -2.63 -9.50
CA GLU A 316 9.90 -1.46 -9.75
C GLU A 316 9.53 -0.33 -8.79
N ILE A 317 10.53 0.23 -8.11
CA ILE A 317 10.35 1.29 -7.11
C ILE A 317 10.82 2.61 -7.70
N HIS A 318 9.92 3.59 -7.68
CA HIS A 318 10.16 4.95 -8.11
C HIS A 318 10.09 5.91 -6.92
N ARG A 319 11.00 6.88 -6.90
CA ARG A 319 11.04 7.93 -5.88
C ARG A 319 11.06 9.31 -6.52
N GLN A 320 10.38 10.24 -5.87
CA GLN A 320 10.48 11.68 -6.12
C GLN A 320 10.90 12.36 -4.81
N GLY A 321 12.05 13.03 -4.82
CA GLY A 321 12.54 13.80 -3.68
C GLY A 321 12.03 15.22 -3.63
N ALA A 322 12.31 15.91 -2.52
CA ALA A 322 11.94 17.32 -2.35
C ALA A 322 12.53 18.19 -3.49
N GLY A 323 11.65 18.85 -4.25
CA GLY A 323 12.03 19.69 -5.39
C GLY A 323 12.33 18.93 -6.70
N ASP A 324 12.07 17.62 -6.78
CA ASP A 324 12.14 16.89 -8.05
C ASP A 324 10.84 17.05 -8.85
N SER A 325 10.97 17.32 -10.15
CA SER A 325 9.81 17.52 -11.03
C SER A 325 9.19 16.20 -11.54
N LYS A 326 9.88 15.06 -11.37
CA LYS A 326 9.48 13.74 -11.88
C LYS A 326 9.94 12.62 -10.94
N TYR A 327 9.25 11.49 -11.00
CA TYR A 327 9.67 10.24 -10.37
C TYR A 327 10.85 9.62 -11.11
N THR A 328 11.77 9.01 -10.37
CA THR A 328 12.91 8.26 -10.94
C THR A 328 12.95 6.86 -10.39
N LYS A 329 13.25 5.86 -11.24
CA LYS A 329 13.47 4.49 -10.80
C LYS A 329 14.69 4.43 -9.88
N ILE A 330 14.50 3.97 -8.65
CA ILE A 330 15.54 3.86 -7.63
C ILE A 330 15.95 2.44 -7.30
N GLY A 331 15.12 1.43 -7.61
CA GLY A 331 15.45 0.04 -7.35
C GLY A 331 14.37 -0.94 -7.81
N LEU A 332 14.69 -2.22 -7.67
CA LEU A 332 13.79 -3.35 -7.93
C LEU A 332 13.62 -4.18 -6.66
N SER A 333 12.51 -4.91 -6.54
CA SER A 333 12.29 -5.88 -5.47
C SER A 333 11.61 -7.14 -5.99
N HIS A 334 12.00 -8.31 -5.46
CA HIS A 334 11.30 -9.59 -5.69
C HIS A 334 10.29 -9.91 -4.58
N THR A 335 10.24 -9.09 -3.53
CA THR A 335 9.28 -9.19 -2.43
C THR A 335 8.43 -7.92 -2.36
N THR A 336 7.39 -7.92 -1.53
CA THR A 336 6.50 -6.77 -1.32
C THR A 336 7.05 -5.73 -0.33
N ASN A 337 8.38 -5.60 -0.27
CA ASN A 337 9.05 -4.59 0.55
C ASN A 337 10.33 -4.08 -0.14
N PHE A 338 10.75 -2.86 0.21
CA PHE A 338 11.99 -2.26 -0.28
C PHE A 338 12.60 -1.32 0.76
N GLU A 339 13.91 -1.36 0.95
CA GLU A 339 14.64 -0.46 1.85
C GLU A 339 15.35 0.61 1.02
N ASP A 340 14.89 1.86 1.10
CA ASP A 340 15.57 3.00 0.50
C ASP A 340 16.60 3.59 1.47
N THR A 341 17.85 3.17 1.28
CA THR A 341 19.03 3.68 2.00
C THR A 341 19.69 4.87 1.27
N GLY A 342 19.12 5.32 0.15
CA GLY A 342 19.64 6.44 -0.66
C GLY A 342 19.06 7.78 -0.24
N VAL A 343 18.58 7.90 1.00
CA VAL A 343 17.77 9.00 1.51
C VAL A 343 18.62 9.90 2.40
N ASN A 344 18.28 11.18 2.45
CA ASN A 344 18.87 12.09 3.43
C ASN A 344 17.98 12.15 4.67
N ASN A 345 18.63 12.35 5.82
CA ASN A 345 17.93 12.52 7.09
C ASN A 345 17.02 13.73 7.03
N ASP A 346 15.86 13.58 7.64
CA ASP A 346 14.81 14.58 7.76
C ASP A 346 14.34 15.14 6.40
N ILE A 347 14.52 14.39 5.30
CA ILE A 347 13.90 14.69 4.00
C ILE A 347 12.76 13.72 3.75
N SER A 348 11.60 14.27 3.38
CA SER A 348 10.44 13.47 2.95
C SER A 348 10.51 13.14 1.46
N TYR A 349 10.11 11.92 1.12
CA TYR A 349 10.14 11.37 -0.23
C TYR A 349 8.78 10.77 -0.59
N ASN A 350 8.37 10.92 -1.85
CA ASN A 350 7.19 10.26 -2.40
C ASN A 350 7.59 9.02 -3.20
N TYR A 351 6.85 7.92 -3.04
CA TYR A 351 7.14 6.64 -3.68
C TYR A 351 5.96 6.12 -4.50
N LYS A 352 6.27 5.60 -5.69
CA LYS A 352 5.35 4.83 -6.54
C LYS A 352 5.96 3.49 -6.89
N ILE A 353 5.13 2.48 -7.11
CA ILE A 353 5.59 1.11 -7.37
C ILE A 353 4.88 0.58 -8.61
N ALA A 354 5.61 -0.05 -9.53
CA ALA A 354 5.04 -0.75 -10.68
C ALA A 354 5.26 -2.26 -10.55
N SER A 355 4.31 -3.06 -11.05
CA SER A 355 4.42 -4.52 -11.10
C SER A 355 5.23 -4.93 -12.33
N ILE A 356 6.13 -5.89 -12.17
CA ILE A 356 6.88 -6.50 -13.27
C ILE A 356 6.33 -7.90 -13.48
N GLY A 357 5.90 -8.22 -14.71
CA GLY A 357 5.50 -9.55 -15.15
C GLY A 357 6.57 -10.17 -16.04
N GLU A 358 6.28 -11.33 -16.64
CA GLU A 358 7.25 -12.05 -17.46
C GLU A 358 7.69 -11.25 -18.70
N TYR A 359 6.75 -10.57 -19.36
CA TYR A 359 6.98 -9.87 -20.63
C TYR A 359 6.66 -8.36 -20.60
N LYS A 360 5.96 -7.87 -19.56
CA LYS A 360 5.52 -6.48 -19.47
C LYS A 360 5.67 -5.92 -18.06
N ILE A 361 5.72 -4.60 -17.96
CA ILE A 361 5.70 -3.84 -16.71
C ILE A 361 4.38 -3.07 -16.70
N SER A 362 3.69 -3.02 -15.56
CA SER A 362 2.46 -2.23 -15.41
C SER A 362 2.79 -0.74 -15.36
N GLU A 363 1.76 0.10 -15.45
CA GLU A 363 1.90 1.48 -14.98
C GLU A 363 2.23 1.49 -13.47
N PRO A 364 2.96 2.52 -12.97
CA PRO A 364 3.14 2.71 -11.53
C PRO A 364 1.81 2.96 -10.82
N SER A 365 1.75 2.60 -9.55
CA SER A 365 0.60 2.82 -8.66
C SER A 365 -0.05 4.19 -8.84
N GLU A 366 -1.38 4.23 -8.87
CA GLU A 366 -2.11 5.49 -9.03
C GLU A 366 -1.80 6.47 -7.89
N GLY A 367 -1.81 5.97 -6.64
CA GLY A 367 -1.40 6.69 -5.43
C GLY A 367 0.12 6.66 -5.16
N TYR A 368 0.54 7.33 -4.07
CA TYR A 368 1.93 7.36 -3.62
C TYR A 368 2.04 7.25 -2.09
N ALA A 369 3.13 6.68 -1.59
CA ALA A 369 3.46 6.65 -0.16
C ALA A 369 4.49 7.73 0.18
N VAL A 370 4.42 8.28 1.40
CA VAL A 370 5.34 9.31 1.90
C VAL A 370 6.15 8.76 3.07
N GLY A 371 7.48 8.91 3.04
CA GLY A 371 8.40 8.45 4.10
C GLY A 371 9.54 9.42 4.38
N TYR A 372 10.11 9.38 5.59
CA TYR A 372 11.32 10.14 5.99
C TYR A 372 12.17 9.41 7.05
N ALA A 373 13.48 9.70 7.11
CA ALA A 373 14.41 9.20 8.13
C ALA A 373 14.66 10.29 9.21
N LYS A 374 14.87 9.94 10.50
CA LYS A 374 15.02 10.90 11.62
C LYS A 374 16.24 10.61 12.51
N GLU A 375 16.99 11.65 12.89
CA GLU A 375 18.18 11.52 13.75
C GLU A 375 17.81 11.42 15.25
N THR A 376 18.14 10.30 15.93
CA THR A 376 18.09 10.20 17.41
C THR A 376 19.35 9.50 17.94
N LYS A 377 19.97 10.06 18.99
CA LYS A 377 21.14 9.47 19.69
C LYS A 377 20.75 8.98 21.09
N SER A 378 20.93 7.68 21.33
CA SER A 378 21.07 7.08 22.67
C SER A 378 22.33 6.20 22.66
N ASP A 379 23.21 6.37 23.65
CA ASP A 379 24.49 5.64 23.73
C ASP A 379 24.41 4.34 24.53
N ILE A 380 23.27 4.04 25.18
CA ILE A 380 23.04 2.74 25.84
C ILE A 380 22.27 1.88 24.84
N PRO A 381 22.86 0.78 24.34
CA PRO A 381 22.17 -0.12 23.42
C PRO A 381 20.88 -0.66 24.04
N PRO A 382 19.75 -0.62 23.31
CA PRO A 382 18.50 -1.18 23.80
C PRO A 382 18.60 -2.70 23.99
N LYS A 383 17.60 -3.29 24.63
CA LYS A 383 17.56 -4.74 24.86
C LYS A 383 17.49 -5.47 23.52
N ILE A 384 18.38 -6.45 23.32
CA ILE A 384 18.35 -7.34 22.16
C ILE A 384 17.14 -8.26 22.26
N VAL A 385 16.41 -8.40 21.16
CA VAL A 385 15.29 -9.32 21.03
C VAL A 385 15.67 -10.47 20.08
N GLY A 386 14.94 -11.59 20.18
CA GLY A 386 15.14 -12.73 19.29
C GLY A 386 16.42 -13.54 19.56
N LEU A 387 16.99 -13.49 20.77
CA LEU A 387 18.11 -14.38 21.12
C LEU A 387 17.67 -15.85 21.06
N PHE A 388 18.36 -16.61 20.21
CA PHE A 388 18.18 -18.04 20.01
C PHE A 388 19.49 -18.78 20.26
N ALA A 389 19.42 -19.97 20.86
CA ALA A 389 20.55 -20.88 21.05
C ALA A 389 20.24 -22.24 20.44
N THR A 390 21.20 -22.85 19.75
CA THR A 390 20.99 -24.16 19.13
C THR A 390 20.76 -25.25 20.18
N ASP A 391 19.72 -26.06 19.95
CA ASP A 391 19.40 -27.24 20.76
C ASP A 391 19.74 -28.51 19.99
N ALA A 392 20.65 -29.32 20.53
CA ALA A 392 21.12 -30.60 20.02
C ALA A 392 21.51 -30.61 18.52
N LYS A 393 22.01 -29.49 17.99
CA LYS A 393 22.40 -29.34 16.57
C LYS A 393 23.84 -29.75 16.28
N PHE A 394 24.77 -29.44 17.20
CA PHE A 394 26.20 -29.72 17.04
C PHE A 394 26.73 -30.42 18.29
N HIS A 395 27.66 -31.37 18.13
CA HIS A 395 28.12 -32.20 19.25
C HIS A 395 29.26 -31.55 20.06
N ASP A 396 29.89 -30.53 19.48
CA ASP A 396 31.11 -29.92 19.96
C ASP A 396 31.02 -28.41 20.23
N ARG A 397 29.86 -27.78 19.94
CA ARG A 397 29.64 -26.34 20.13
C ARG A 397 28.16 -25.99 20.23
N ILE A 398 27.87 -24.79 20.75
CA ILE A 398 26.53 -24.18 20.72
C ILE A 398 26.60 -22.89 19.91
N VAL A 399 25.68 -22.70 18.98
CA VAL A 399 25.60 -21.48 18.16
C VAL A 399 24.45 -20.62 18.68
N LEU A 400 24.74 -19.34 18.88
CA LEU A 400 23.80 -18.31 19.32
C LEU A 400 23.53 -17.36 18.16
N GLU A 401 22.29 -16.94 17.96
CA GLU A 401 21.88 -15.96 16.94
C GLU A 401 20.86 -14.97 17.55
N TRP A 402 20.82 -13.73 17.08
CA TRP A 402 19.88 -12.70 17.56
C TRP A 402 19.62 -11.61 16.51
N GLU A 403 18.57 -10.81 16.71
CA GLU A 403 18.27 -9.68 15.82
C GLU A 403 19.35 -8.59 15.92
N PRO A 404 19.82 -8.02 14.79
CA PRO A 404 20.76 -6.92 14.81
C PRO A 404 20.19 -5.70 15.51
N LEU A 405 20.94 -5.12 16.45
CA LEU A 405 20.71 -3.77 16.92
C LEU A 405 21.47 -2.77 16.07
N GLU A 406 20.82 -1.67 15.72
CA GLU A 406 21.47 -0.53 15.07
C GLU A 406 22.27 0.28 16.10
N ASN A 407 23.36 0.93 15.66
CA ASN A 407 24.24 1.78 16.47
C ASN A 407 24.97 1.09 17.64
N VAL A 408 25.25 -0.21 17.52
CA VAL A 408 26.14 -0.94 18.44
C VAL A 408 27.47 -1.24 17.74
N THR A 409 28.58 -1.06 18.46
CA THR A 409 29.93 -1.42 17.99
C THR A 409 30.20 -2.91 18.07
N GLY A 410 29.33 -3.68 18.72
CA GLY A 410 29.36 -5.12 18.76
C GLY A 410 28.40 -5.67 19.82
N TYR A 411 28.65 -6.90 20.22
CA TYR A 411 27.85 -7.66 21.16
C TYR A 411 28.76 -8.33 22.17
N GLN A 412 28.30 -8.41 23.42
CA GLN A 412 28.97 -9.17 24.47
C GLN A 412 28.12 -10.35 24.89
N ILE A 413 28.74 -11.53 24.90
CA ILE A 413 28.08 -12.81 25.17
C ILE A 413 28.46 -13.26 26.56
N PHE A 414 27.44 -13.66 27.32
CA PHE A 414 27.61 -14.17 28.66
C PHE A 414 27.07 -15.59 28.76
N LYS A 415 27.78 -16.45 29.50
CA LYS A 415 27.39 -17.81 29.86
C LYS A 415 27.16 -17.89 31.36
N TRP A 416 26.10 -18.59 31.78
CA TRP A 416 25.79 -18.80 33.18
C TRP A 416 26.86 -19.67 33.85
N ASN A 417 27.39 -19.22 34.99
CA ASN A 417 28.31 -20.00 35.81
C ASN A 417 27.61 -20.45 37.10
N SER A 418 27.42 -21.76 37.24
CA SER A 418 26.71 -22.37 38.37
C SER A 418 27.44 -22.21 39.70
N SER A 419 28.77 -22.21 39.70
CA SER A 419 29.60 -22.09 40.91
C SER A 419 29.58 -20.67 41.47
N SER A 420 29.61 -19.65 40.60
CA SER A 420 29.53 -18.24 41.01
C SER A 420 28.13 -17.64 40.97
N LYS A 421 27.10 -18.45 40.65
CA LYS A 421 25.67 -18.06 40.48
C LYS A 421 25.46 -16.75 39.70
N SER A 422 26.24 -16.55 38.64
CA SER A 422 26.22 -15.31 37.86
C SER A 422 26.63 -15.54 36.41
N TYR A 423 26.18 -14.66 35.52
CA TYR A 423 26.60 -14.65 34.11
C TYR A 423 28.03 -14.13 33.97
N LYS A 424 28.88 -14.89 33.28
CA LYS A 424 30.27 -14.53 33.00
C LYS A 424 30.46 -14.32 31.50
N SER A 425 31.18 -13.26 31.15
CA SER A 425 31.50 -12.96 29.75
C SER A 425 32.38 -14.06 29.19
N ILE A 426 32.00 -14.60 28.04
CA ILE A 426 32.77 -15.64 27.33
C ILE A 426 33.32 -15.18 25.99
N GLY A 427 32.87 -14.02 25.50
CA GLY A 427 33.38 -13.47 24.26
C GLY A 427 32.63 -12.21 23.83
N LYS A 428 33.21 -11.55 22.84
CA LYS A 428 32.58 -10.46 22.10
C LYS A 428 32.56 -10.82 20.63
N THR A 429 31.59 -10.29 19.91
CA THR A 429 31.47 -10.45 18.46
C THR A 429 30.87 -9.19 17.87
N ASN A 430 31.24 -8.87 16.64
CA ASN A 430 30.59 -7.82 15.86
C ASN A 430 29.50 -8.38 14.92
N LYS A 431 29.30 -9.70 14.95
CA LYS A 431 28.27 -10.38 14.17
C LYS A 431 27.03 -10.63 15.04
N THR A 432 25.88 -10.82 14.42
CA THR A 432 24.64 -11.20 15.10
C THR A 432 24.56 -12.68 15.43
N TYR A 433 25.71 -13.33 15.57
CA TYR A 433 25.83 -14.71 15.97
C TYR A 433 27.17 -14.96 16.69
N PHE A 434 27.22 -16.01 17.50
CA PHE A 434 28.41 -16.45 18.24
C PHE A 434 28.45 -17.97 18.37
N GLU A 435 29.61 -18.58 18.15
CA GLU A 435 29.82 -20.03 18.34
C GLU A 435 30.64 -20.29 19.60
N ASP A 436 30.03 -20.92 20.61
CA ASP A 436 30.73 -21.38 21.81
C ASP A 436 31.27 -22.80 21.59
N THR A 437 32.51 -22.91 21.10
CA THR A 437 33.23 -24.19 20.95
C THR A 437 33.81 -24.72 22.27
N SER A 438 33.70 -23.95 23.36
CA SER A 438 34.06 -24.37 24.72
C SER A 438 32.89 -25.01 25.47
N ALA A 439 31.69 -25.01 24.88
CA ALA A 439 30.51 -25.65 25.46
C ALA A 439 30.78 -27.13 25.76
N LYS A 440 30.14 -27.65 26.82
CA LYS A 440 30.25 -29.07 27.18
C LYS A 440 29.80 -29.93 26.00
N LYS A 441 30.71 -30.77 25.50
CA LYS A 441 30.46 -31.66 24.35
C LYS A 441 29.56 -32.83 24.75
N ASN A 442 28.94 -33.45 23.76
CA ASN A 442 28.21 -34.72 23.91
C ASN A 442 27.04 -34.69 24.92
N GLY A 443 26.06 -33.80 24.72
CA GLY A 443 24.83 -33.78 25.53
C GLY A 443 24.83 -32.78 26.69
N GLY A 444 25.80 -31.87 26.74
CA GLY A 444 25.86 -30.80 27.74
C GLY A 444 24.84 -29.69 27.46
N SER A 445 24.26 -29.10 28.51
CA SER A 445 23.37 -27.93 28.44
C SER A 445 24.02 -26.71 29.08
N GLU A 446 23.89 -25.54 28.46
CA GLU A 446 24.44 -24.27 28.93
C GLU A 446 23.45 -23.11 28.68
N THR A 447 23.45 -22.11 29.54
CA THR A 447 22.53 -20.95 29.47
C THR A 447 23.27 -19.67 29.13
N TYR A 448 22.71 -18.86 28.23
CA TYR A 448 23.35 -17.68 27.65
C TYR A 448 22.45 -16.44 27.67
N THR A 449 23.07 -15.27 27.68
CA THR A 449 22.44 -13.98 27.38
C THR A 449 23.42 -13.12 26.57
N VAL A 450 22.89 -12.20 25.77
CA VAL A 450 23.65 -11.24 24.96
C VAL A 450 23.22 -9.80 25.26
N ALA A 451 24.18 -8.87 25.24
CA ALA A 451 23.90 -7.43 25.24
C ALA A 451 24.64 -6.71 24.11
N GLY A 452 24.04 -5.62 23.62
CA GLY A 452 24.70 -4.73 22.67
C GLY A 452 25.81 -3.95 23.36
N LEU A 453 26.87 -3.63 22.61
CA LEU A 453 27.96 -2.76 23.05
C LEU A 453 27.96 -1.48 22.24
N ASN A 454 28.06 -0.33 22.89
CA ASN A 454 28.35 0.92 22.21
C ASN A 454 29.34 1.73 23.04
N ASN A 455 30.43 2.21 22.43
CA ASN A 455 31.51 2.95 23.10
C ASN A 455 31.98 2.29 24.42
N ASN A 456 32.18 0.97 24.41
CA ASN A 456 32.54 0.13 25.57
C ASN A 456 31.52 0.06 26.72
N LYS A 457 30.33 0.65 26.58
CA LYS A 457 29.22 0.45 27.52
C LYS A 457 28.40 -0.76 27.10
N THR A 458 28.09 -1.62 28.08
CA THR A 458 27.21 -2.77 27.87
C THR A 458 25.76 -2.35 28.04
N GLY A 459 24.96 -2.60 27.01
CA GLY A 459 23.52 -2.35 27.01
C GLY A 459 22.76 -3.34 27.88
N ILE A 460 21.44 -3.29 27.77
CA ILE A 460 20.55 -4.13 28.56
C ILE A 460 20.68 -5.60 28.10
N LEU A 461 20.84 -6.54 29.05
CA LEU A 461 20.88 -7.97 28.77
C LEU A 461 19.55 -8.44 28.14
N SER A 462 19.65 -9.24 27.09
CA SER A 462 18.51 -9.97 26.52
C SER A 462 17.96 -11.00 27.51
N ASP A 463 16.76 -11.49 27.20
CA ASP A 463 16.23 -12.68 27.86
C ASP A 463 17.15 -13.88 27.63
N ALA A 464 17.25 -14.75 28.64
CA ALA A 464 18.18 -15.87 28.58
C ALA A 464 17.71 -16.97 27.62
N ALA A 465 18.65 -17.57 26.89
CA ALA A 465 18.42 -18.73 26.03
C ALA A 465 19.25 -19.93 26.51
N VAL A 466 18.69 -21.13 26.43
CA VAL A 466 19.38 -22.38 26.79
C VAL A 466 19.73 -23.14 25.51
N GLY A 467 21.01 -23.49 25.34
CA GLY A 467 21.49 -24.34 24.26
C GLY A 467 21.95 -25.70 24.76
N LYS A 468 21.90 -26.72 23.90
CA LYS A 468 22.40 -28.07 24.21
C LYS A 468 23.26 -28.62 23.08
N THR A 469 24.35 -29.30 23.40
CA THR A 469 25.14 -30.03 22.39
C THR A 469 24.52 -31.38 22.09
N SER A 470 24.64 -31.85 20.86
CA SER A 470 24.27 -33.21 20.48
C SER A 470 25.32 -34.24 20.93
N ILE A 471 25.00 -35.52 20.83
CA ILE A 471 25.93 -36.62 21.14
C ILE A 471 26.49 -37.18 19.82
N ALA A 472 27.82 -37.20 19.65
CA ALA A 472 28.45 -37.78 18.47
C ALA A 472 28.22 -39.30 18.41
N ARG A 473 27.81 -39.83 17.25
CA ARG A 473 27.56 -41.27 17.03
C ARG A 473 28.13 -41.73 15.69
N LYS A 474 28.73 -42.93 15.66
CA LYS A 474 29.17 -43.57 14.39
C LYS A 474 27.96 -43.81 13.48
N PRO A 475 28.08 -43.65 12.15
CA PRO A 475 27.01 -44.00 11.24
C PRO A 475 26.68 -45.48 11.29
N ALA A 476 25.40 -45.81 11.12
CA ALA A 476 24.98 -47.19 10.89
C ALA A 476 25.60 -47.70 9.57
N PRO A 477 25.92 -49.01 9.45
CA PRO A 477 26.33 -49.58 8.17
C PRO A 477 25.23 -49.36 7.13
N PRO A 478 25.56 -49.07 5.85
CA PRO A 478 24.56 -48.99 4.79
C PRO A 478 23.75 -50.28 4.70
N GLU A 479 22.43 -50.16 4.77
CA GLU A 479 21.50 -51.29 4.69
C GLU A 479 20.84 -51.37 3.31
N LYS A 480 20.24 -52.52 3.01
CA LYS A 480 19.51 -52.78 1.76
C LYS A 480 20.29 -52.44 0.48
N LEU A 481 21.61 -52.65 0.49
CA LEU A 481 22.39 -52.59 -0.74
C LEU A 481 21.79 -53.56 -1.76
N GLN A 482 21.42 -53.03 -2.91
CA GLN A 482 20.92 -53.77 -4.05
C GLN A 482 21.80 -53.47 -5.25
N ALA A 483 21.91 -54.47 -6.11
CA ALA A 483 22.59 -54.37 -7.37
C ALA A 483 21.62 -54.83 -8.45
N SER A 484 21.55 -54.12 -9.57
CA SER A 484 20.71 -54.53 -10.68
C SER A 484 21.14 -55.92 -11.17
N ARG A 485 20.15 -56.81 -11.33
CA ARG A 485 20.34 -58.20 -11.77
C ARG A 485 19.66 -58.38 -13.11
N GLY A 486 20.41 -58.13 -14.18
CA GLY A 486 19.88 -58.29 -15.52
C GLY A 486 18.86 -57.24 -15.96
N ILE A 487 18.84 -56.06 -15.32
CA ILE A 487 17.97 -54.95 -15.72
C ILE A 487 18.59 -54.16 -16.89
N TYR A 488 19.92 -54.11 -16.98
CA TYR A 488 20.65 -53.41 -18.03
C TYR A 488 21.56 -54.37 -18.78
N LYS A 489 21.76 -54.08 -20.06
CA LYS A 489 22.57 -54.89 -20.96
C LYS A 489 24.08 -54.83 -20.67
N ASP A 490 24.54 -53.71 -20.14
CA ASP A 490 25.95 -53.30 -20.15
C ASP A 490 26.46 -52.72 -18.83
N LYS A 491 25.61 -52.58 -17.81
CA LYS A 491 26.02 -52.03 -16.52
C LYS A 491 25.31 -52.66 -15.34
N VAL A 492 25.95 -52.62 -14.18
CA VAL A 492 25.32 -52.94 -12.90
C VAL A 492 25.11 -51.64 -12.14
N VAL A 493 23.85 -51.26 -11.93
CA VAL A 493 23.48 -50.11 -11.10
C VAL A 493 23.33 -50.60 -9.67
N LEU A 494 24.14 -50.06 -8.78
CA LEU A 494 24.08 -50.28 -7.34
C LEU A 494 23.29 -49.16 -6.70
N GLN A 495 22.41 -49.50 -5.78
CA GLN A 495 21.67 -48.53 -4.98
C GLN A 495 21.54 -49.05 -3.56
N TRP A 496 21.68 -48.18 -2.57
CA TRP A 496 21.54 -48.55 -1.15
C TRP A 496 20.68 -47.55 -0.41
N GLN A 497 20.26 -47.93 0.80
CA GLN A 497 19.50 -47.01 1.64
C GLN A 497 20.41 -45.91 2.17
N LYS A 498 19.96 -44.65 2.05
CA LYS A 498 20.62 -43.50 2.62
C LYS A 498 20.86 -43.69 4.12
N VAL A 499 22.11 -43.55 4.54
CA VAL A 499 22.49 -43.48 5.94
C VAL A 499 22.44 -42.01 6.35
N ASN A 500 21.45 -41.64 7.16
CA ASN A 500 21.15 -40.24 7.49
C ASN A 500 22.32 -39.48 8.13
N SER A 501 23.24 -40.18 8.79
CA SER A 501 24.44 -39.62 9.40
C SER A 501 25.68 -39.67 8.49
N ALA A 502 25.55 -40.06 7.22
CA ALA A 502 26.66 -40.18 6.27
C ALA A 502 26.81 -38.91 5.41
N SER A 503 28.05 -38.44 5.26
CA SER A 503 28.49 -37.37 4.35
C SER A 503 28.96 -37.91 2.99
N GLN A 504 29.43 -39.16 2.95
CA GLN A 504 29.87 -39.85 1.73
C GLN A 504 29.85 -41.37 1.93
N TYR A 505 29.94 -42.10 0.83
CA TYR A 505 30.03 -43.55 0.78
C TYR A 505 31.25 -44.01 0.01
N ILE A 506 31.81 -45.15 0.40
CA ILE A 506 32.89 -45.82 -0.35
C ILE A 506 32.40 -47.16 -0.85
N VAL A 507 32.49 -47.35 -2.17
CA VAL A 507 31.99 -48.53 -2.87
C VAL A 507 33.13 -49.50 -3.17
N TYR A 508 32.88 -50.77 -2.88
CA TYR A 508 33.82 -51.87 -3.10
C TYR A 508 33.23 -52.95 -3.99
N ARG A 509 34.11 -53.56 -4.79
CA ARG A 509 33.79 -54.73 -5.61
C ARG A 509 34.76 -55.87 -5.28
N TYR A 510 34.22 -57.07 -5.19
CA TYR A 510 35.02 -58.26 -4.97
C TYR A 510 35.61 -58.78 -6.29
N ILE A 511 36.94 -58.98 -6.32
CA ILE A 511 37.67 -59.46 -7.49
C ILE A 511 38.12 -60.90 -7.25
N TYR A 512 37.37 -61.87 -7.78
CA TYR A 512 37.61 -63.30 -7.59
C TYR A 512 39.03 -63.74 -7.96
N GLY A 513 39.55 -63.30 -9.11
CA GLY A 513 40.89 -63.69 -9.59
C GLY A 513 42.06 -63.20 -8.72
N LYS A 514 41.81 -62.24 -7.80
CA LYS A 514 42.81 -61.71 -6.87
C LYS A 514 42.45 -61.97 -5.40
N ASN A 515 41.34 -62.66 -5.16
CA ASN A 515 40.76 -62.93 -3.83
C ASN A 515 40.75 -61.70 -2.89
N LYS A 516 40.36 -60.52 -3.39
CA LYS A 516 40.34 -59.29 -2.60
C LYS A 516 39.22 -58.32 -2.99
N TRP A 517 38.81 -57.48 -2.05
CA TRP A 517 37.94 -56.34 -2.29
C TRP A 517 38.76 -55.16 -2.82
N GLU A 518 38.37 -54.61 -3.96
CA GLU A 518 38.98 -53.40 -4.52
C GLU A 518 38.00 -52.22 -4.37
N ARG A 519 38.50 -51.08 -3.89
CA ARG A 519 37.75 -49.82 -3.85
C ARG A 519 37.51 -49.35 -5.27
N LEU A 520 36.25 -49.13 -5.63
CA LEU A 520 35.90 -48.60 -6.95
C LEU A 520 35.95 -47.07 -6.94
N ASN A 521 35.16 -46.45 -6.06
CA ASN A 521 35.14 -45.00 -5.92
C ASN A 521 34.54 -44.58 -4.57
N SER A 522 34.69 -43.31 -4.22
CA SER A 522 33.85 -42.64 -3.23
C SER A 522 32.77 -41.83 -3.94
N VAL A 523 31.54 -41.94 -3.46
CA VAL A 523 30.39 -41.22 -4.01
C VAL A 523 29.64 -40.55 -2.87
N THR A 524 29.09 -39.37 -3.14
CA THR A 524 28.25 -38.64 -2.18
C THR A 524 26.79 -39.04 -2.28
N ASN A 525 26.40 -39.74 -3.36
CA ASN A 525 25.03 -40.14 -3.66
C ASN A 525 24.86 -41.65 -3.40
N GLU A 526 23.63 -42.10 -3.15
CA GLU A 526 23.31 -43.48 -2.76
C GLU A 526 23.22 -44.47 -3.93
N MET A 527 23.84 -44.12 -5.06
CA MET A 527 23.84 -44.90 -6.29
C MET A 527 25.23 -44.90 -6.92
N PHE A 528 25.60 -46.02 -7.53
CA PHE A 528 26.84 -46.17 -8.29
C PHE A 528 26.63 -47.08 -9.50
N GLU A 529 27.09 -46.66 -10.67
CA GLU A 529 27.05 -47.48 -11.88
C GLU A 529 28.40 -48.16 -12.11
N ASP A 530 28.45 -49.48 -11.98
CA ASP A 530 29.59 -50.27 -12.43
C ASP A 530 29.42 -50.62 -13.92
N THR A 531 29.93 -49.75 -14.78
CA THR A 531 29.99 -49.95 -16.24
C THR A 531 31.06 -50.94 -16.67
N LYS A 532 31.92 -51.38 -15.74
CA LYS A 532 32.94 -52.42 -15.97
C LYS A 532 32.47 -53.79 -15.47
N ALA A 533 31.23 -53.89 -14.99
CA ALA A 533 30.63 -55.15 -14.59
C ALA A 533 30.35 -56.03 -15.81
N SER A 534 30.42 -57.34 -15.62
CA SER A 534 30.12 -58.32 -16.68
C SER A 534 28.79 -59.03 -16.41
N ASN A 535 28.41 -59.94 -17.31
CA ASN A 535 27.27 -60.84 -17.11
C ASN A 535 27.52 -61.88 -15.99
N LYS A 536 28.72 -61.93 -15.41
CA LYS A 536 29.05 -62.81 -14.28
C LYS A 536 28.61 -62.20 -12.95
N LYS A 537 28.01 -63.05 -12.12
CA LYS A 537 27.58 -62.76 -10.75
C LYS A 537 28.74 -62.21 -9.90
N THR A 538 28.66 -60.94 -9.53
CA THR A 538 29.69 -60.23 -8.76
C THR A 538 29.14 -59.63 -7.46
N TYR A 539 29.94 -59.66 -6.39
CA TYR A 539 29.58 -59.10 -5.09
C TYR A 539 30.08 -57.67 -4.90
N TYR A 540 29.24 -56.85 -4.26
CA TYR A 540 29.48 -55.43 -3.96
C TYR A 540 29.18 -55.16 -2.49
N SER A 541 29.91 -54.22 -1.89
CA SER A 541 29.68 -53.75 -0.51
C SER A 541 30.01 -52.26 -0.39
N VAL A 542 29.39 -51.57 0.57
CA VAL A 542 29.49 -50.12 0.75
C VAL A 542 29.68 -49.78 2.22
N ALA A 543 30.51 -48.77 2.53
CA ALA A 543 30.65 -48.20 3.86
C ALA A 543 30.26 -46.71 3.87
N ALA A 544 29.67 -46.25 4.98
CA ALA A 544 29.27 -44.86 5.19
C ALA A 544 30.31 -44.12 6.05
N ILE A 545 30.50 -42.83 5.78
CA ILE A 545 31.39 -41.95 6.54
C ILE A 545 30.59 -40.75 7.01
N SER A 546 30.69 -40.35 8.28
CA SER A 546 29.97 -39.17 8.82
C SER A 546 30.59 -37.84 8.38
N LYS A 547 29.93 -36.72 8.66
CA LYS A 547 30.51 -35.38 8.39
C LYS A 547 31.77 -35.12 9.24
N GLU A 548 31.86 -35.79 10.38
CA GLU A 548 32.97 -35.77 11.33
C GLU A 548 34.07 -36.80 10.98
N GLY A 549 33.94 -37.51 9.85
CA GLY A 549 34.93 -38.48 9.37
C GLY A 549 34.87 -39.85 10.05
N LEU A 550 33.84 -40.16 10.84
CA LEU A 550 33.69 -41.45 11.50
C LEU A 550 33.12 -42.50 10.53
N TRP A 551 33.77 -43.67 10.47
CA TRP A 551 33.37 -44.78 9.59
C TRP A 551 32.32 -45.67 10.24
N SER A 552 31.37 -46.13 9.44
CA SER A 552 30.51 -47.27 9.77
C SER A 552 31.23 -48.61 9.57
N ASN A 553 30.61 -49.69 10.02
CA ASN A 553 30.92 -51.02 9.47
C ASN A 553 30.48 -51.11 7.99
N PHE A 554 31.00 -52.10 7.25
CA PHE A 554 30.57 -52.37 5.87
C PHE A 554 29.14 -52.91 5.80
N SER A 555 28.44 -52.62 4.69
CA SER A 555 27.14 -53.21 4.38
C SER A 555 27.24 -54.73 4.20
N ARG A 556 26.11 -55.44 4.35
CA ARG A 556 25.97 -56.78 3.76
C ARG A 556 26.22 -56.69 2.24
N TYR A 557 26.81 -57.73 1.66
CA TYR A 557 27.14 -57.73 0.24
C TYR A 557 25.89 -57.92 -0.63
N ALA A 558 25.88 -57.28 -1.80
CA ALA A 558 24.84 -57.45 -2.83
C ALA A 558 25.40 -58.08 -4.09
N LEU A 559 24.58 -58.89 -4.75
CA LEU A 559 24.95 -59.59 -5.98
C LEU A 559 24.33 -58.90 -7.20
N GLY A 560 25.18 -58.51 -8.17
CA GLY A 560 24.77 -57.88 -9.44
C GLY A 560 25.39 -58.56 -10.66
N PHE A 561 24.72 -58.40 -11.81
CA PHE A 561 25.17 -58.86 -13.13
C PHE A 561 24.35 -58.16 -14.24
N THR A 562 24.92 -58.07 -15.44
CA THR A 562 24.24 -57.53 -16.63
C THR A 562 23.41 -58.62 -17.34
N ASP A 563 22.33 -58.25 -18.05
CA ASP A 563 21.56 -59.14 -18.94
C ASP A 563 21.38 -58.45 -20.30
N PRO A 564 22.05 -58.95 -21.35
CA PRO A 564 21.99 -58.40 -22.69
C PRO A 564 20.58 -58.28 -23.32
N LYS A 565 19.52 -58.83 -22.72
CA LYS A 565 18.15 -58.92 -23.31
C LYS A 565 17.08 -57.98 -22.72
N SER A 566 17.40 -57.07 -21.79
CA SER A 566 16.41 -56.25 -21.05
C SER A 566 15.77 -55.08 -21.83
N LYS A 567 14.49 -54.73 -21.55
CA LYS A 567 13.64 -53.73 -22.28
C LYS A 567 12.96 -52.60 -21.45
N ARG A 568 13.24 -52.39 -20.15
CA ARG A 568 12.57 -51.34 -19.33
C ARG A 568 13.34 -50.00 -19.29
N ALA A 569 13.01 -49.03 -20.16
CA ALA A 569 13.61 -47.67 -20.19
C ALA A 569 12.56 -46.56 -20.50
N GLY A 570 12.57 -45.38 -19.83
CA GLY A 570 11.92 -44.14 -20.34
C GLY A 570 10.61 -43.56 -19.72
N LEU A 571 10.51 -43.27 -18.41
CA LEU A 571 9.32 -42.61 -17.77
C LEU A 571 9.40 -41.05 -17.80
N LYS A 572 8.35 -40.27 -18.13
CA LYS A 572 8.30 -38.75 -18.03
C LYS A 572 7.41 -38.30 -16.85
N LEU A 573 7.79 -37.24 -16.11
CA LEU A 573 7.13 -36.79 -14.85
C LEU A 573 6.42 -35.43 -14.94
N GLU A 574 5.64 -35.07 -13.91
CA GLU A 574 4.97 -33.77 -13.75
C GLU A 574 5.93 -32.62 -13.35
N PRO A 575 5.61 -31.35 -13.66
CA PRO A 575 6.41 -30.21 -13.22
C PRO A 575 6.37 -30.02 -11.69
N PRO A 576 7.49 -29.59 -11.08
CA PRO A 576 7.52 -29.15 -9.68
C PRO A 576 6.52 -28.01 -9.41
N LYS A 577 5.94 -28.00 -8.20
CA LYS A 577 5.01 -26.95 -7.73
C LYS A 577 5.60 -26.18 -6.56
N ASP A 578 5.00 -25.05 -6.22
CA ASP A 578 5.38 -24.20 -5.07
C ASP A 578 6.83 -23.73 -5.12
N LEU A 579 7.34 -23.40 -6.32
CA LEU A 579 8.66 -22.78 -6.43
C LEU A 579 8.65 -21.42 -5.72
N GLN A 580 9.64 -21.20 -4.85
CA GLN A 580 9.88 -19.96 -4.10
C GLN A 580 11.35 -19.57 -4.22
N ALA A 581 11.62 -18.27 -4.20
CA ALA A 581 12.96 -17.71 -4.14
C ALA A 581 13.13 -16.88 -2.86
N ASN A 582 14.24 -17.07 -2.16
CA ASN A 582 14.58 -16.32 -0.95
C ASN A 582 16.00 -15.77 -1.06
N LEU A 583 16.15 -14.45 -1.01
CA LEU A 583 17.46 -13.78 -1.11
C LEU A 583 18.00 -13.44 0.28
N ASP A 584 19.19 -13.95 0.58
CA ASP A 584 20.03 -13.43 1.66
C ASP A 584 20.78 -12.19 1.17
N LYS A 585 20.33 -11.00 1.59
CA LYS A 585 20.93 -9.71 1.23
C LYS A 585 22.36 -9.55 1.73
N LYS A 586 22.78 -10.25 2.80
CA LYS A 586 24.14 -10.14 3.37
C LYS A 586 25.14 -10.91 2.52
N THR A 587 24.77 -12.10 2.08
CA THR A 587 25.66 -12.98 1.27
C THR A 587 25.39 -12.87 -0.23
N LYS A 588 24.39 -12.06 -0.63
CA LYS A 588 23.87 -11.93 -2.01
C LYS A 588 23.55 -13.30 -2.63
N THR A 589 23.10 -14.23 -1.79
CA THR A 589 22.83 -15.62 -2.16
C THR A 589 21.33 -15.87 -2.21
N VAL A 590 20.85 -16.39 -3.33
CA VAL A 590 19.46 -16.80 -3.54
C VAL A 590 19.34 -18.27 -3.20
N LYS A 591 18.33 -18.64 -2.43
CA LYS A 591 17.87 -20.01 -2.23
C LYS A 591 16.53 -20.21 -2.93
N LEU A 592 16.48 -21.10 -3.91
CA LEU A 592 15.24 -21.59 -4.51
C LEU A 592 14.77 -22.83 -3.76
N THR A 593 13.45 -22.97 -3.55
CA THR A 593 12.83 -24.16 -2.93
C THR A 593 11.54 -24.51 -3.66
N TRP A 594 11.20 -25.79 -3.80
CA TRP A 594 9.95 -26.27 -4.41
C TRP A 594 9.41 -27.50 -3.69
N LYS A 595 8.22 -27.94 -4.06
CA LYS A 595 7.62 -29.20 -3.61
C LYS A 595 8.10 -30.36 -4.47
N GLY A 596 8.45 -31.47 -3.82
CA GLY A 596 8.91 -32.68 -4.50
C GLY A 596 7.83 -33.32 -5.39
N VAL A 597 8.24 -33.78 -6.56
CA VAL A 597 7.46 -34.58 -7.51
C VAL A 597 7.70 -36.06 -7.22
N ASP A 598 6.62 -36.82 -7.05
CA ASP A 598 6.70 -38.25 -6.81
C ASP A 598 7.42 -38.97 -7.96
N LYS A 599 8.23 -39.99 -7.63
CA LYS A 599 9.08 -40.74 -8.57
C LYS A 599 10.17 -39.92 -9.29
N SER A 600 10.31 -38.62 -9.01
CA SER A 600 11.47 -37.84 -9.45
C SER A 600 12.75 -38.29 -8.75
N ASN A 601 13.85 -38.31 -9.50
CA ASN A 601 15.21 -38.52 -9.01
C ASN A 601 16.07 -37.27 -9.19
N GLU A 602 15.82 -36.49 -10.24
CA GLU A 602 16.58 -35.31 -10.62
C GLU A 602 15.68 -34.08 -10.83
N TYR A 603 16.21 -32.89 -10.53
CA TYR A 603 15.59 -31.61 -10.88
C TYR A 603 16.59 -30.71 -11.62
N SER A 604 16.17 -30.03 -12.69
CA SER A 604 17.00 -29.01 -13.35
C SER A 604 16.42 -27.62 -13.17
N VAL A 605 17.27 -26.68 -12.78
CA VAL A 605 16.96 -25.25 -12.62
C VAL A 605 17.40 -24.52 -13.87
N TRP A 606 16.51 -23.68 -14.37
CA TRP A 606 16.69 -22.85 -15.55
C TRP A 606 16.61 -21.37 -15.16
N GLN A 607 17.32 -20.52 -15.89
CA GLN A 607 17.39 -19.08 -15.65
C GLN A 607 17.23 -18.29 -16.95
N LYS A 608 16.65 -17.08 -16.86
CA LYS A 608 16.71 -16.03 -17.89
C LYS A 608 16.63 -14.63 -17.27
N LYS A 609 17.01 -13.59 -18.00
CA LYS A 609 16.74 -12.19 -17.60
C LYS A 609 15.30 -11.82 -17.94
N GLN A 610 14.72 -10.88 -17.18
CA GLN A 610 13.39 -10.34 -17.52
C GLN A 610 13.40 -9.74 -18.94
N GLY A 611 12.39 -10.10 -19.74
CA GLY A 611 12.29 -9.70 -21.16
C GLY A 611 12.93 -10.65 -22.18
N GLU A 612 13.70 -11.65 -21.76
CA GLU A 612 14.26 -12.67 -22.67
C GLU A 612 13.24 -13.76 -23.05
N SER A 613 13.27 -14.21 -24.30
CA SER A 613 12.36 -15.23 -24.83
C SER A 613 12.80 -16.68 -24.54
N GLY A 614 14.10 -16.94 -24.34
CA GLY A 614 14.66 -18.29 -24.15
C GLY A 614 15.16 -18.57 -22.72
N TRP A 615 15.10 -19.83 -22.29
CA TRP A 615 15.62 -20.30 -21.00
C TRP A 615 17.03 -20.89 -21.16
N SER A 616 17.94 -20.54 -20.26
CA SER A 616 19.29 -21.13 -20.19
C SER A 616 19.40 -22.12 -19.03
N PRO A 617 20.08 -23.27 -19.20
CA PRO A 617 20.31 -24.21 -18.11
C PRO A 617 21.21 -23.58 -17.05
N PHE A 618 20.80 -23.66 -15.77
CA PHE A 618 21.51 -23.03 -14.66
C PHE A 618 22.15 -24.04 -13.71
N LYS A 619 21.39 -25.04 -13.20
CA LYS A 619 21.91 -26.05 -12.28
C LYS A 619 21.04 -27.31 -12.19
N THR A 620 21.65 -28.50 -12.17
CA THR A 620 20.94 -29.79 -12.04
C THR A 620 21.22 -30.46 -10.69
N LEU A 621 20.19 -31.01 -10.05
CA LEU A 621 20.21 -31.67 -8.74
C LEU A 621 19.78 -33.14 -8.86
N THR A 622 20.64 -34.09 -8.52
CA THR A 622 20.42 -35.53 -8.76
C THR A 622 19.91 -36.32 -7.54
N ASN A 623 19.52 -35.62 -6.45
CA ASN A 623 19.35 -36.19 -5.11
C ASN A 623 17.92 -36.10 -4.54
N LYS A 624 16.91 -35.91 -5.40
CA LYS A 624 15.55 -35.46 -5.01
C LYS A 624 15.53 -34.18 -4.14
N GLU A 625 16.64 -33.46 -4.05
CA GLU A 625 16.71 -32.20 -3.32
C GLU A 625 15.74 -31.21 -3.94
N THR A 626 14.90 -30.62 -3.10
CA THR A 626 13.89 -29.67 -3.55
C THR A 626 14.31 -28.22 -3.28
N SER A 627 15.62 -27.97 -3.22
CA SER A 627 16.16 -26.63 -3.00
C SER A 627 17.58 -26.45 -3.54
N VAL A 628 17.93 -25.25 -4.01
CA VAL A 628 19.29 -24.90 -4.42
C VAL A 628 19.67 -23.50 -3.95
N SER A 629 20.93 -23.29 -3.58
CA SER A 629 21.48 -21.95 -3.27
C SER A 629 22.60 -21.56 -4.23
N PHE A 630 22.67 -20.27 -4.59
CA PHE A 630 23.66 -19.69 -5.50
C PHE A 630 23.74 -18.17 -5.35
N SER A 631 24.86 -17.55 -5.76
CA SER A 631 25.00 -16.09 -5.79
C SER A 631 24.36 -15.48 -7.04
N LEU A 632 23.79 -14.29 -6.92
CA LEU A 632 23.20 -13.59 -8.07
C LEU A 632 24.30 -13.22 -9.10
N PRO A 633 24.09 -13.48 -10.40
CA PRO A 633 25.08 -13.16 -11.43
C PRO A 633 25.34 -11.66 -11.60
N GLU A 634 24.30 -10.84 -11.43
CA GLU A 634 24.32 -9.40 -11.70
C GLU A 634 23.42 -8.65 -10.71
N GLU A 635 23.84 -7.47 -10.25
CA GLU A 635 23.03 -6.58 -9.42
C GLU A 635 22.10 -5.72 -10.26
N ASN A 636 20.99 -5.25 -9.67
CA ASN A 636 19.99 -4.39 -10.32
C ASN A 636 19.31 -5.00 -11.56
N THR A 637 19.46 -6.31 -11.76
CA THR A 637 18.87 -7.08 -12.86
C THR A 637 17.94 -8.15 -12.28
N LEU A 638 16.69 -8.18 -12.77
CA LEU A 638 15.67 -9.14 -12.35
C LEU A 638 15.84 -10.45 -13.13
N PHE A 639 16.26 -11.50 -12.44
CA PHE A 639 16.37 -12.84 -13.01
C PHE A 639 15.13 -13.67 -12.70
N LEU A 640 14.68 -14.43 -13.70
CA LEU A 640 13.57 -15.39 -13.57
C LEU A 640 14.13 -16.81 -13.52
N TYR A 641 13.53 -17.65 -12.67
CA TYR A 641 13.90 -19.05 -12.50
C TYR A 641 12.69 -19.98 -12.60
N THR A 642 12.92 -21.18 -13.12
CA THR A 642 11.95 -22.28 -13.16
C THR A 642 12.67 -23.61 -12.99
N VAL A 643 11.94 -24.66 -12.60
CA VAL A 643 12.49 -25.98 -12.29
C VAL A 643 11.73 -27.08 -13.04
N THR A 644 12.44 -28.09 -13.53
CA THR A 644 11.93 -29.32 -14.15
C THR A 644 12.29 -30.54 -13.29
N SER A 645 11.61 -31.67 -13.45
CA SER A 645 11.83 -32.93 -12.71
C SER A 645 12.05 -34.12 -13.66
N LYS A 646 12.81 -35.14 -13.24
CA LYS A 646 13.17 -36.29 -14.08
C LYS A 646 13.37 -37.56 -13.24
N PRO A 647 12.88 -38.75 -13.65
CA PRO A 647 13.06 -39.99 -12.89
C PRO A 647 14.44 -40.61 -13.17
N GLU A 648 14.81 -41.62 -12.38
CA GLU A 648 16.18 -42.21 -12.38
C GLU A 648 16.69 -42.55 -13.78
N LEU A 649 15.79 -43.00 -14.66
CA LEU A 649 16.12 -43.50 -16.00
C LEU A 649 15.05 -43.13 -17.03
N GLY A 650 14.52 -41.90 -16.97
CA GLY A 650 13.50 -41.41 -17.89
C GLY A 650 13.65 -39.94 -18.32
N GLU A 651 12.59 -39.32 -18.84
CA GLU A 651 12.58 -38.00 -19.50
C GLU A 651 12.22 -36.84 -18.54
N GLU A 652 12.64 -35.63 -18.90
CA GLU A 652 12.46 -34.40 -18.11
C GLU A 652 11.04 -33.81 -18.25
N SER A 653 10.48 -33.30 -17.16
CA SER A 653 9.13 -32.73 -17.09
C SER A 653 9.03 -31.36 -17.78
N GLU A 654 7.81 -30.83 -17.89
CA GLU A 654 7.58 -29.42 -18.18
C GLU A 654 8.13 -28.50 -17.07
N LYS A 655 8.23 -27.19 -17.35
CA LYS A 655 8.76 -26.16 -16.44
C LYS A 655 7.73 -25.79 -15.36
N SER A 656 8.18 -25.59 -14.12
CA SER A 656 7.35 -25.12 -13.00
C SER A 656 6.86 -23.68 -13.20
N ASN A 657 5.97 -23.22 -12.29
CA ASN A 657 5.73 -21.80 -12.10
C ASN A 657 7.05 -21.06 -11.86
N LEU A 658 7.12 -19.82 -12.35
CA LEU A 658 8.34 -19.01 -12.30
C LEU A 658 8.39 -18.16 -11.02
N VAL A 659 9.61 -17.88 -10.58
CA VAL A 659 9.92 -16.95 -9.48
C VAL A 659 11.03 -16.01 -9.92
N SER A 660 11.16 -14.86 -9.25
CA SER A 660 12.28 -13.96 -9.51
C SER A 660 13.24 -13.85 -8.33
N ALA A 661 14.45 -13.39 -8.62
CA ALA A 661 15.34 -12.85 -7.61
C ALA A 661 16.09 -11.63 -8.16
N VAL A 662 16.25 -10.61 -7.31
CA VAL A 662 17.01 -9.41 -7.61
C VAL A 662 17.62 -8.85 -6.33
N TYR A 663 18.85 -8.35 -6.45
CA TYR A 663 19.49 -7.52 -5.44
C TYR A 663 19.62 -6.11 -6.00
N SER A 664 19.00 -5.13 -5.35
CA SER A 664 19.05 -3.73 -5.78
C SER A 664 19.68 -2.80 -4.76
N THR A 665 20.51 -1.88 -5.24
CA THR A 665 21.08 -0.79 -4.46
C THR A 665 20.30 0.50 -4.74
N PRO A 666 19.63 1.09 -3.74
CA PRO A 666 18.86 2.32 -3.93
C PRO A 666 19.74 3.47 -4.45
N LYS A 667 19.24 4.20 -5.45
CA LYS A 667 19.95 5.39 -5.96
C LYS A 667 20.05 6.47 -4.88
N GLN A 668 21.26 7.00 -4.70
CA GLN A 668 21.52 8.10 -3.77
C GLN A 668 20.80 9.38 -4.21
N HIS A 669 20.13 10.05 -3.27
CA HIS A 669 19.50 11.34 -3.52
C HIS A 669 20.50 12.48 -3.39
N ALA A 670 20.63 13.30 -4.43
CA ALA A 670 21.50 14.47 -4.40
C ALA A 670 21.07 15.47 -3.32
N ARG A 671 22.02 15.94 -2.51
CA ARG A 671 21.78 17.06 -1.58
C ARG A 671 21.72 18.36 -2.39
N LYS A 672 20.53 18.90 -2.63
CA LYS A 672 20.37 20.24 -3.20
C LYS A 672 20.56 21.26 -2.07
N ARG A 673 21.59 22.11 -2.15
CA ARG A 673 21.71 23.26 -1.22
C ARG A 673 20.72 24.33 -1.66
N ALA A 674 19.79 24.69 -0.79
CA ALA A 674 19.09 25.97 -0.92
C ALA A 674 19.99 27.06 -0.33
N PHE A 675 20.54 27.93 -1.18
CA PHE A 675 21.11 29.19 -0.72
C PHE A 675 19.99 30.24 -0.74
N GLY A 676 19.64 30.79 0.43
CA GLY A 676 18.86 32.02 0.57
C GLY A 676 17.53 31.89 1.32
N GLY A 677 17.38 32.68 2.38
CA GLY A 677 16.17 33.43 2.79
C GLY A 677 14.84 32.75 3.12
N ASP A 678 14.42 31.69 2.41
CA ASP A 678 13.04 31.21 2.42
C ASP A 678 12.94 29.78 2.98
N SER A 679 13.24 29.59 4.27
CA SER A 679 12.84 28.36 4.94
C SER A 679 11.31 28.30 4.98
N LYS A 680 10.70 27.21 4.50
CA LYS A 680 9.26 26.95 4.65
C LYS A 680 8.76 27.07 6.11
N LEU A 681 9.65 27.07 7.13
CA LEU A 681 9.26 27.33 8.53
C LEU A 681 8.76 28.74 8.75
N GLU A 682 9.46 29.74 8.18
CA GLU A 682 9.10 31.15 8.34
C GLU A 682 7.65 31.37 7.88
N LYS A 683 7.20 30.55 6.94
CA LYS A 683 5.85 30.58 6.39
C LYS A 683 4.80 30.11 7.40
N PHE A 684 5.11 29.15 8.26
CA PHE A 684 4.23 28.70 9.35
C PHE A 684 4.13 29.70 10.51
N LYS A 685 5.13 30.58 10.69
CA LYS A 685 5.15 31.48 11.86
C LYS A 685 4.03 32.52 11.80
N GLY A 686 3.51 32.83 12.97
CA GLY A 686 2.51 33.88 13.16
C GLY A 686 1.18 33.35 13.68
N THR A 687 0.19 34.23 13.64
CA THR A 687 -1.17 33.95 14.09
C THR A 687 -2.01 33.47 12.92
N TRP A 688 -2.79 32.43 13.18
CA TRP A 688 -3.67 31.77 12.23
C TRP A 688 -5.06 31.71 12.82
N THR A 689 -6.08 31.98 12.00
CA THR A 689 -7.47 32.01 12.45
C THR A 689 -8.35 31.07 11.64
N ALA A 690 -9.21 30.34 12.33
CA ALA A 690 -10.29 29.56 11.75
C ALA A 690 -11.60 29.88 12.46
N MET A 691 -12.72 29.72 11.75
CA MET A 691 -14.05 29.82 12.33
C MET A 691 -14.64 28.43 12.50
N GLN A 692 -15.14 28.14 13.71
CA GLN A 692 -15.77 26.86 14.01
C GLN A 692 -17.19 27.06 14.57
N TRP A 693 -18.12 26.22 14.12
CA TRP A 693 -19.47 26.14 14.70
C TRP A 693 -19.54 25.09 15.82
N ASP A 694 -20.17 25.46 16.95
CA ASP A 694 -20.18 24.64 18.18
C ASP A 694 -21.24 23.52 18.24
N GLY A 695 -22.04 23.35 17.20
CA GLY A 695 -23.09 22.34 17.20
C GLY A 695 -24.47 22.84 17.65
N LYS A 696 -24.56 24.05 18.24
CA LYS A 696 -25.76 24.49 18.98
C LYS A 696 -26.23 25.87 18.59
N SER A 697 -25.38 26.91 18.61
CA SER A 697 -25.78 28.29 18.24
C SER A 697 -24.62 29.28 18.08
N GLN A 698 -23.41 28.98 18.55
CA GLN A 698 -22.33 29.97 18.59
C GLN A 698 -21.20 29.62 17.63
N VAL A 699 -20.80 30.62 16.85
CA VAL A 699 -19.60 30.57 16.03
C VAL A 699 -18.43 31.06 16.89
N LYS A 700 -17.40 30.23 17.06
CA LYS A 700 -16.19 30.57 17.82
C LYS A 700 -15.03 30.82 16.86
N ASN A 701 -14.27 31.89 17.12
CA ASN A 701 -12.96 32.10 16.49
C ASN A 701 -11.93 31.22 17.21
N VAL A 702 -11.22 30.38 16.46
CA VAL A 702 -10.12 29.56 16.98
C VAL A 702 -8.83 30.18 16.49
N ILE A 703 -7.98 30.57 17.44
CA ILE A 703 -6.69 31.21 17.14
C ILE A 703 -5.59 30.19 17.36
N ILE A 704 -4.76 29.97 16.35
CA ILE A 704 -3.52 29.21 16.43
C ILE A 704 -2.34 30.16 16.33
N GLU A 705 -1.47 30.17 17.33
CA GLU A 705 -0.19 30.91 17.27
C GLU A 705 0.94 29.89 17.16
N ILE A 706 1.76 30.03 16.12
CA ILE A 706 2.96 29.22 15.91
C ILE A 706 4.19 30.09 16.16
N GLU A 707 4.85 29.85 17.28
CA GLU A 707 5.98 30.66 17.76
C GLU A 707 7.27 29.82 17.77
N PRO A 708 8.42 30.35 17.31
CA PRO A 708 9.69 29.65 17.41
C PRO A 708 10.14 29.53 18.89
N ILE A 709 10.79 28.41 19.23
CA ILE A 709 11.46 28.17 20.51
C ILE A 709 12.95 28.52 20.41
N ASP A 710 13.59 28.24 19.27
CA ASP A 710 15.01 28.45 18.99
C ASP A 710 15.24 28.91 17.53
N ASP A 711 16.49 28.87 17.05
CA ASP A 711 16.98 29.25 15.70
C ASP A 711 16.31 28.46 14.55
N ASN A 712 14.98 28.51 14.45
CA ASN A 712 14.16 27.91 13.41
C ASN A 712 14.15 26.38 13.36
N THR A 713 14.35 25.70 14.50
CA THR A 713 14.29 24.22 14.55
C THR A 713 13.21 23.69 15.49
N ALA A 714 12.69 24.51 16.42
CA ALA A 714 11.61 24.15 17.31
C ALA A 714 10.53 25.25 17.42
N TYR A 715 9.29 24.85 17.72
CA TYR A 715 8.12 25.73 17.79
C TYR A 715 7.17 25.34 18.91
N ASN A 716 6.47 26.34 19.46
CA ASN A 716 5.28 26.18 20.29
C ASN A 716 4.05 26.38 19.42
N ILE A 717 3.01 25.57 19.67
CA ILE A 717 1.66 25.86 19.17
C ILE A 717 0.78 26.23 20.36
N LYS A 718 0.17 27.39 20.28
CA LYS A 718 -0.90 27.81 21.19
C LYS A 718 -2.22 27.78 20.46
N VAL A 719 -3.24 27.21 21.08
CA VAL A 719 -4.63 27.31 20.63
C VAL A 719 -5.37 28.16 21.66
N ASP A 720 -6.02 29.23 21.22
CA ASP A 720 -6.70 30.22 22.08
C ASP A 720 -5.80 30.68 23.24
N LYS A 721 -4.56 31.06 22.92
CA LYS A 721 -3.51 31.51 23.86
C LYS A 721 -3.00 30.46 24.85
N LYS A 722 -3.56 29.25 24.84
CA LYS A 722 -3.11 28.14 25.69
C LYS A 722 -2.10 27.32 24.91
N LYS A 723 -0.88 27.18 25.44
CA LYS A 723 0.14 26.31 24.86
C LYS A 723 -0.36 24.87 24.86
N VAL A 724 -0.60 24.32 23.68
CA VAL A 724 -1.05 22.94 23.49
C VAL A 724 0.08 22.02 23.05
N PHE A 725 1.16 22.58 22.48
CA PHE A 725 2.28 21.77 22.00
C PHE A 725 3.64 22.49 21.94
N SER A 726 4.72 21.69 21.96
CA SER A 726 6.08 22.05 21.56
C SER A 726 6.71 20.95 20.72
N GLY A 727 7.29 21.27 19.56
CA GLY A 727 7.97 20.27 18.72
C GLY A 727 9.00 20.87 17.79
N LYS A 728 9.60 20.03 16.94
CA LYS A 728 10.68 20.42 16.02
C LYS A 728 10.18 20.55 14.59
N TYR A 729 10.59 21.61 13.90
CA TYR A 729 10.38 21.79 12.48
C TYR A 729 11.49 21.14 11.68
N ILE A 730 11.10 20.52 10.57
CA ILE A 730 12.02 19.88 9.64
C ILE A 730 12.14 20.77 8.40
N GLN A 731 13.36 21.19 8.07
CA GLN A 731 13.64 22.04 6.92
C GLN A 731 13.01 21.50 5.63
N ASP A 732 12.33 22.37 4.89
CA ASP A 732 11.60 22.08 3.64
C ASP A 732 10.35 21.17 3.70
N SER A 733 9.92 20.75 4.89
CA SER A 733 8.66 20.03 5.10
C SER A 733 7.43 20.94 4.94
N PRO A 734 6.39 20.53 4.18
CA PRO A 734 5.10 21.23 4.16
C PRO A 734 4.19 20.83 5.33
N VAL A 735 4.69 20.04 6.30
CA VAL A 735 3.93 19.52 7.44
C VAL A 735 4.69 19.74 8.75
N LEU A 736 3.97 20.21 9.77
CA LEU A 736 4.37 20.13 11.18
C LEU A 736 3.73 18.88 11.79
N ASP A 737 4.55 17.88 12.13
CA ASP A 737 4.11 16.69 12.87
C ASP A 737 4.48 16.82 14.35
N ILE A 738 3.47 16.63 15.19
CA ILE A 738 3.44 16.97 16.61
C ILE A 738 3.24 15.67 17.39
N ASN A 739 4.26 14.80 17.38
CA ASN A 739 4.23 13.51 18.07
C ASN A 739 2.94 12.70 17.80
N GLY A 740 2.36 12.80 16.59
CA GLY A 740 1.10 12.15 16.21
C GLY A 740 -0.19 12.72 16.83
N LYS A 741 -0.14 13.80 17.61
CA LYS A 741 -1.32 14.40 18.28
C LYS A 741 -2.00 15.51 17.47
N LEU A 742 -1.22 16.24 16.67
CA LEU A 742 -1.64 17.36 15.84
C LEU A 742 -0.88 17.29 14.52
N LYS A 743 -1.53 17.51 13.39
CA LYS A 743 -0.85 17.57 12.11
C LYS A 743 -1.26 18.86 11.42
N VAL A 744 -0.30 19.77 11.25
CA VAL A 744 -0.51 21.05 10.58
C VAL A 744 0.11 20.96 9.20
N THR A 745 -0.65 21.19 8.15
CA THR A 745 -0.20 21.14 6.77
C THR A 745 -0.31 22.51 6.14
N LEU A 746 0.77 23.01 5.54
CA LEU A 746 0.74 24.24 4.75
C LEU A 746 0.16 23.95 3.37
N SER A 747 -0.80 24.77 2.96
CA SER A 747 -1.36 24.76 1.61
C SER A 747 -0.32 25.08 0.55
N SER A 748 -0.63 24.72 -0.69
CA SER A 748 0.30 24.89 -1.81
C SER A 748 0.58 26.35 -2.18
N ASN A 749 -0.38 27.22 -1.88
CA ASN A 749 -0.31 28.68 -2.05
C ASN A 749 0.18 29.42 -0.79
N GLU A 750 0.46 28.69 0.30
CA GLU A 750 1.08 29.19 1.53
C GLU A 750 0.25 30.24 2.31
N ASP A 751 -1.01 30.46 1.92
CA ASP A 751 -1.94 31.42 2.54
C ASP A 751 -2.86 30.76 3.58
N SER A 752 -2.87 29.42 3.66
CA SER A 752 -3.71 28.67 4.59
C SER A 752 -3.00 27.48 5.23
N LEU A 753 -3.43 27.12 6.45
CA LEU A 753 -3.06 25.89 7.14
C LEU A 753 -4.26 24.97 7.24
N THR A 754 -4.03 23.69 6.98
CA THR A 754 -4.95 22.63 7.38
C THR A 754 -4.46 22.04 8.68
N VAL A 755 -5.34 21.93 9.68
CA VAL A 755 -4.98 21.34 10.97
C VAL A 755 -5.87 20.14 11.26
N ASP A 756 -5.26 18.95 11.26
CA ASP A 756 -5.87 17.71 11.73
C ASP A 756 -5.57 17.56 13.23
N MET A 757 -6.59 17.70 14.07
CA MET A 757 -6.47 17.55 15.53
C MET A 757 -6.98 16.18 15.98
N GLN A 758 -6.14 15.40 16.65
CA GLN A 758 -6.56 14.10 17.21
C GLN A 758 -7.02 14.19 18.69
N ASP A 759 -6.69 15.29 19.38
CA ASP A 759 -7.02 15.50 20.79
C ASP A 759 -8.39 16.20 20.97
N LYS A 760 -9.37 15.45 21.50
CA LYS A 760 -10.75 15.93 21.77
C LYS A 760 -10.84 17.00 22.87
N SER A 761 -9.78 17.23 23.65
CA SER A 761 -9.77 18.22 24.74
C SER A 761 -9.62 19.67 24.25
N ILE A 762 -9.30 19.86 22.96
CA ILE A 762 -9.04 21.16 22.34
C ILE A 762 -10.18 21.54 21.38
N VAL A 763 -10.72 20.57 20.63
CA VAL A 763 -11.84 20.78 19.70
C VAL A 763 -12.85 19.62 19.78
N ASN A 764 -14.16 19.92 19.80
CA ASN A 764 -15.24 18.94 19.85
C ASN A 764 -15.40 18.19 18.51
N GLY A 765 -14.56 17.20 18.26
CA GLY A 765 -14.69 16.24 17.14
C GLY A 765 -13.40 16.03 16.35
N LYS A 766 -13.33 14.91 15.61
CA LYS A 766 -12.30 14.70 14.56
C LYS A 766 -12.64 15.62 13.40
N GLY A 767 -12.17 16.87 13.42
CA GLY A 767 -12.45 17.87 12.40
C GLY A 767 -11.16 18.43 11.80
N GLU A 768 -11.09 18.44 10.48
CA GLU A 768 -10.10 19.17 9.69
C GLU A 768 -10.51 20.65 9.70
N LEU A 769 -9.73 21.52 10.37
CA LEU A 769 -9.99 22.97 10.35
C LEU A 769 -9.00 23.65 9.41
N SER A 770 -9.51 24.53 8.55
CA SER A 770 -8.69 25.39 7.69
C SER A 770 -8.50 26.74 8.35
N PHE A 771 -7.25 27.12 8.59
CA PHE A 771 -6.87 28.40 9.16
C PHE A 771 -6.25 29.30 8.09
N LEU A 772 -6.50 30.60 8.20
CA LEU A 772 -5.80 31.62 7.41
C LEU A 772 -4.81 32.38 8.26
N LYS A 773 -3.72 32.82 7.63
CA LYS A 773 -2.76 33.71 8.28
C LYS A 773 -3.42 35.06 8.55
N GLU A 774 -3.28 35.57 9.76
CA GLU A 774 -3.69 36.95 10.09
C GLU A 774 -2.83 38.00 9.39
#